data_AF-A0A1J5FHV0-F1
#
_entry.id   AF-A0A1J5FHV0-F1
#
_cell.length_a   1.000
_cell.length_b   1.000
_cell.length_c   1.000
_cell.angle_alpha   90.00
_cell.angle_beta   90.00
_cell.angle_gamma   90.00
#
_symmetry.space_group_name_H-M   'P 1'
#
loop_
_entity.id
_entity.type
_entity.pdbx_description
1 polymer ?
#
loop_
_entity_poly.entity_id
_entity_poly.type
_entity_poly.pdbx_seq_one_letter_code
_entity_poly.pdbx_strand_id
1 'polypeptide(L)'
;MKSGLRFFVFVLFAISVFNVNVSAQVELWTDISESSIIVTGEKLINPSVYRTVALNVDEMKALLDSAPLEFTREAINNPIVVSLPMPDGAFQSFYCVESPVMHPDLALRYPEIKTYLGQGKEDRSKNVRLDFTPHGFHAMILSPEGNVFIDPHNKGDIENYIVYYTKDFQKQGAVRECELLIEESRLPELNYLNEIKTFSTSGPELRTYRLALAATGEYTQFHGGTVALGLAAVVTTVNRVVGVYETEVAVRMILIANNDQLIFTNSGTDPYTNNNGSTMLSQNQTTVDNIIGSANYDIGHVVSTGGGGVAYLGVVCVSGWKARGVTGSSQPIGDPFDIDYVAHEMGHQFSGNHSFNGTAGSCSGGNRNASTAYEPGSGTTIMAYAGICGAHNTQTHSDPYFHTVNFDEIVNYTNFGSGNGCAVITSTGNNAPSVNALTGGFYIPKSTPFALTGSATDIDGDPLTYSWEEFDLGAGGAPNSPSGNAPIFRVFNPTSSPTRTFPKLSSLLNNSSVIGEILPTYSRNLTFRLVARDNKAGAGGVSYASVAFAVDGNSGPFLVTSPNTNVSWPANSSQEITWDISNTNAAPVNCSNVNILLSVDGGNTYPFTLASNTANDGIEAVLMPDNPSATARIKVEAADNVFFDISNVNFTIDQAVPVELSSFTAKLIDGGVRIEWVTATETNNSGFSLERSRDEQNFKEAVYKKGKGTTTTSNIYNYIDEAVGSGVYYYRLKQIDHNGSFKYLSVIKVDIGAPKQFSLEQNYPNPFNPSTSIKFNLPERGVVNLAVFDVLGREVEVLINETKEAGAYEITFDAKNLTSGIYFYQLKTNLFSKTNKMILAR
;
A
#
# COMPACT_ATOMS: atom_id res chain seq x y z
N MET A 1 1.34 -1.93 95.70
CA MET A 1 1.86 -3.28 96.00
C MET A 1 1.83 -4.09 94.70
N LYS A 2 3.00 -4.60 94.29
CA LYS A 2 3.25 -5.68 93.31
C LYS A 2 2.75 -5.55 91.85
N SER A 3 3.72 -5.16 90.99
CA SER A 3 4.21 -5.85 89.78
C SER A 3 3.27 -6.69 88.91
N GLY A 4 3.28 -6.41 87.60
CA GLY A 4 2.86 -7.34 86.55
C GLY A 4 3.01 -6.77 85.14
N LEU A 5 4.18 -6.97 84.53
CA LEU A 5 4.51 -6.62 83.14
C LEU A 5 3.73 -7.53 82.15
N ARG A 6 3.04 -6.96 81.15
CA ARG A 6 2.71 -7.65 79.89
C ARG A 6 2.74 -6.67 78.71
N PHE A 7 3.54 -7.05 77.72
CA PHE A 7 3.73 -6.45 76.40
C PHE A 7 2.40 -6.35 75.62
N PHE A 8 2.17 -5.23 74.94
CA PHE A 8 1.22 -5.13 73.83
C PHE A 8 1.90 -4.44 72.65
N VAL A 9 1.93 -5.16 71.52
CA VAL A 9 2.44 -4.72 70.22
C VAL A 9 1.39 -3.79 69.58
N PHE A 10 1.80 -2.58 69.22
CA PHE A 10 1.01 -1.66 68.40
C PHE A 10 1.41 -1.82 66.92
N VAL A 11 0.44 -2.20 66.08
CA VAL A 11 0.56 -2.20 64.62
C VAL A 11 0.23 -0.80 64.13
N LEU A 12 1.22 -0.11 63.52
CA LEU A 12 1.03 1.16 62.81
C LEU A 12 0.68 0.87 61.34
N PHE A 13 -0.51 1.34 60.92
CA PHE A 13 -0.95 1.34 59.53
C PHE A 13 -0.34 2.57 58.83
N ALA A 14 0.55 2.36 57.86
CA ALA A 14 1.07 3.40 56.99
C ALA A 14 0.14 3.56 55.78
N ILE A 15 -0.46 4.74 55.63
CA ILE A 15 -1.21 5.14 54.43
C ILE A 15 -0.20 5.70 53.43
N SER A 16 0.10 4.93 52.39
CA SER A 16 0.86 5.36 51.21
C SER A 16 -0.07 6.13 50.28
N VAL A 17 0.13 7.45 50.18
CA VAL A 17 -0.48 8.30 49.16
C VAL A 17 0.26 8.07 47.85
N PHE A 18 -0.37 7.39 46.89
CA PHE A 18 0.07 7.36 45.51
C PHE A 18 -0.22 8.72 44.87
N ASN A 19 0.83 9.53 44.66
CA ASN A 19 0.76 10.65 43.72
C ASN A 19 0.78 10.08 42.31
N VAL A 20 -0.38 10.06 41.65
CA VAL A 20 -0.47 9.83 40.21
C VAL A 20 -0.16 11.18 39.56
N ASN A 21 1.07 11.36 39.08
CA ASN A 21 1.39 12.44 38.16
C ASN A 21 0.76 12.12 36.80
N VAL A 22 -0.47 12.60 36.58
CA VAL A 22 -1.01 12.73 35.22
C VAL A 22 -0.33 13.95 34.61
N SER A 23 0.76 13.74 33.87
CA SER A 23 1.27 14.79 32.97
C SER A 23 0.23 14.95 31.87
N ALA A 24 -0.53 16.03 31.89
CA ALA A 24 -1.27 16.46 30.71
C ALA A 24 -0.23 16.69 29.59
N GLN A 25 -0.34 15.94 28.49
CA GLN A 25 0.46 16.21 27.31
C GLN A 25 -0.03 17.54 26.77
N VAL A 26 0.83 18.56 26.77
CA VAL A 26 0.52 19.86 26.17
C VAL A 26 0.27 19.64 24.69
N GLU A 27 -0.89 20.05 24.21
CA GLU A 27 -1.30 19.91 22.81
C GLU A 27 -0.61 21.02 21.99
N LEU A 28 0.43 20.67 21.25
CA LEU A 28 1.20 21.61 20.41
C LEU A 28 0.42 22.04 19.16
N TRP A 29 -0.38 21.13 18.61
CA TRP A 29 -1.06 21.30 17.34
C TRP A 29 -2.56 21.04 17.50
N THR A 30 -3.38 21.86 16.87
CA THR A 30 -4.83 21.66 16.83
C THR A 30 -5.32 21.72 15.39
N ASP A 31 -6.12 20.75 14.96
CA ASP A 31 -6.80 20.83 13.65
C ASP A 31 -7.78 22.00 13.60
N ILE A 32 -7.70 22.80 12.55
CA ILE A 32 -8.57 23.96 12.34
C ILE A 32 -9.17 23.94 10.94
N SER A 33 -10.36 24.54 10.79
CA SER A 33 -10.92 24.78 9.46
C SER A 33 -10.20 25.97 8.81
N GLU A 34 -9.80 25.83 7.55
CA GLU A 34 -9.22 26.95 6.78
C GLU A 34 -10.13 28.19 6.79
N SER A 35 -11.46 27.99 6.77
CA SER A 35 -12.44 29.08 6.83
C SER A 35 -12.40 29.91 8.14
N SER A 36 -11.74 29.39 9.17
CA SER A 36 -11.56 30.06 10.46
C SER A 36 -10.28 30.89 10.55
N ILE A 37 -9.37 30.74 9.58
CA ILE A 37 -8.09 31.48 9.55
C ILE A 37 -8.34 32.91 9.08
N ILE A 38 -7.90 33.88 9.89
CA ILE A 38 -7.89 35.29 9.51
C ILE A 38 -6.65 35.52 8.65
N VAL A 39 -6.87 35.72 7.34
CA VAL A 39 -5.78 35.95 6.38
C VAL A 39 -5.17 37.34 6.59
N THR A 40 -3.93 37.39 7.11
CA THR A 40 -3.18 38.62 7.39
C THR A 40 -2.12 38.96 6.32
N GLY A 41 -1.89 38.05 5.36
CA GLY A 41 -0.88 38.19 4.31
C GLY A 41 -1.22 37.40 3.05
N GLU A 42 -0.33 37.43 2.06
CA GLU A 42 -0.50 36.69 0.80
C GLU A 42 -0.25 35.18 1.01
N LYS A 43 -1.11 34.35 0.42
CA LYS A 43 -0.95 32.89 0.37
C LYS A 43 -0.10 32.50 -0.84
N LEU A 44 1.18 32.26 -0.58
CA LEU A 44 2.18 32.01 -1.63
C LEU A 44 2.40 30.50 -1.90
N ILE A 45 2.13 29.63 -0.92
CA ILE A 45 2.24 28.17 -1.05
C ILE A 45 0.83 27.61 -1.25
N ASN A 46 0.60 26.96 -2.41
CA ASN A 46 -0.72 26.53 -2.86
C ASN A 46 -0.75 25.04 -3.27
N PRO A 47 -0.70 24.11 -2.30
CA PRO A 47 -0.91 22.69 -2.59
C PRO A 47 -2.38 22.40 -2.92
N SER A 48 -2.59 21.40 -3.77
CA SER A 48 -3.90 20.93 -4.20
C SER A 48 -4.62 20.08 -3.14
N VAL A 49 -3.85 19.44 -2.24
CA VAL A 49 -4.33 18.70 -1.08
C VAL A 49 -3.43 19.05 0.11
N TYR A 50 -4.02 19.46 1.22
CA TYR A 50 -3.31 19.80 2.46
C TYR A 50 -4.23 19.74 3.67
N ARG A 51 -3.61 19.58 4.85
CA ARG A 51 -4.24 19.70 6.16
C ARG A 51 -3.90 21.06 6.77
N THR A 52 -4.85 21.66 7.49
CA THR A 52 -4.67 22.97 8.15
C THR A 52 -4.66 22.79 9.67
N VAL A 53 -3.65 23.36 10.33
CA VAL A 53 -3.42 23.21 11.78
C VAL A 53 -3.02 24.55 12.41
N ALA A 54 -3.41 24.75 13.67
CA ALA A 54 -2.91 25.81 14.52
C ALA A 54 -1.77 25.30 15.42
N LEU A 55 -0.77 26.13 15.65
CA LEU A 55 0.37 25.87 16.53
C LEU A 55 0.24 26.67 17.83
N ASN A 56 0.45 26.01 18.96
CA ASN A 56 0.77 26.71 20.21
C ASN A 56 2.23 27.17 20.17
N VAL A 57 2.43 28.41 19.73
CA VAL A 57 3.75 28.99 19.45
C VAL A 57 4.65 29.02 20.69
N ASP A 58 4.13 29.43 21.83
CA ASP A 58 4.92 29.58 23.05
C ASP A 58 5.41 28.22 23.57
N GLU A 59 4.55 27.20 23.55
CA GLU A 59 4.89 25.85 23.97
C GLU A 59 5.85 25.17 22.98
N MET A 60 5.67 25.38 21.68
CA MET A 60 6.61 24.88 20.67
C MET A 60 8.00 25.51 20.83
N LYS A 61 8.07 26.84 21.03
CA LYS A 61 9.36 27.52 21.29
C LYS A 61 10.01 27.01 22.57
N ALA A 62 9.26 26.90 23.66
CA ALA A 62 9.79 26.40 24.93
C ALA A 62 10.33 24.96 24.81
N LEU A 63 9.62 24.09 24.07
CA LEU A 63 10.09 22.74 23.78
C LEU A 63 11.37 22.74 22.96
N LEU A 64 11.39 23.49 21.85
CA LEU A 64 12.55 23.55 20.95
C LEU A 64 13.77 24.19 21.63
N ASP A 65 13.59 25.22 22.46
CA ASP A 65 14.67 25.84 23.24
C ASP A 65 15.29 24.91 24.28
N SER A 66 14.59 23.84 24.66
CA SER A 66 15.12 22.78 25.54
C SER A 66 15.90 21.69 24.80
N ALA A 67 15.97 21.74 23.47
CA ALA A 67 16.71 20.76 22.68
C ALA A 67 18.21 20.83 23.00
N PRO A 68 18.86 19.70 23.31
CA PRO A 68 20.30 19.68 23.48
C PRO A 68 21.00 19.89 22.13
N LEU A 69 22.16 20.54 22.16
CA LEU A 69 23.00 20.71 20.98
C LEU A 69 23.50 19.35 20.48
N GLU A 70 23.45 19.12 19.17
CA GLU A 70 23.97 17.92 18.51
C GLU A 70 25.45 17.64 18.86
N PHE A 71 25.88 16.39 18.68
CA PHE A 71 27.22 15.89 19.06
C PHE A 71 27.61 16.06 20.53
N THR A 72 26.65 16.38 21.40
CA THR A 72 26.85 16.35 22.86
C THR A 72 26.39 15.02 23.46
N ARG A 73 26.91 14.70 24.64
CA ARG A 73 26.43 13.54 25.41
C ARG A 73 24.95 13.69 25.82
N GLU A 74 24.46 14.91 25.96
CA GLU A 74 23.07 15.18 26.28
C GLU A 74 22.15 14.85 25.10
N ALA A 75 22.53 15.24 23.88
CA ALA A 75 21.82 14.88 22.65
C ALA A 75 21.66 13.37 22.44
N ILE A 76 22.65 12.57 22.83
CA ILE A 76 22.59 11.11 22.74
C ILE A 76 21.63 10.51 23.77
N ASN A 77 21.62 11.02 25.00
CA ASN A 77 20.89 10.39 26.10
C ASN A 77 19.48 10.94 26.29
N ASN A 78 19.27 12.23 26.00
CA ASN A 78 18.04 12.96 26.29
C ASN A 78 17.64 13.91 25.14
N PRO A 79 17.48 13.43 23.89
CA PRO A 79 16.90 14.25 22.83
C PRO A 79 15.46 14.62 23.19
N ILE A 80 15.01 15.80 22.78
CA ILE A 80 13.60 16.19 22.96
C ILE A 80 12.72 15.38 22.01
N VAL A 81 11.43 15.24 22.34
CA VAL A 81 10.46 14.58 21.46
C VAL A 81 9.51 15.62 20.89
N VAL A 82 9.53 15.80 19.57
CA VAL A 82 8.62 16.71 18.86
C VAL A 82 7.61 15.88 18.08
N SER A 83 6.33 16.15 18.27
CA SER A 83 5.24 15.52 17.51
C SER A 83 4.78 16.46 16.40
N LEU A 84 4.75 15.96 15.17
CA LEU A 84 4.43 16.74 13.97
C LEU A 84 3.18 16.17 13.28
N PRO A 85 2.26 17.03 12.82
CA PRO A 85 1.11 16.60 12.04
C PRO A 85 1.53 16.07 10.68
N MET A 86 0.81 15.06 10.19
CA MET A 86 0.96 14.48 8.85
C MET A 86 -0.25 14.83 7.98
N PRO A 87 -0.11 14.84 6.63
CA PRO A 87 -1.21 15.21 5.72
C PRO A 87 -2.42 14.25 5.78
N ASP A 88 -2.21 13.00 6.18
CA ASP A 88 -3.23 11.95 6.32
C ASP A 88 -4.05 12.05 7.61
N GLY A 89 -3.80 13.07 8.45
CA GLY A 89 -4.45 13.27 9.73
C GLY A 89 -3.70 12.63 10.91
N ALA A 90 -2.67 11.82 10.66
CA ALA A 90 -1.85 11.24 11.72
C ALA A 90 -0.88 12.27 12.33
N PHE A 91 -0.14 11.81 13.35
CA PHE A 91 0.99 12.52 13.94
C PHE A 91 2.20 11.59 13.96
N GLN A 92 3.38 12.13 13.68
CA GLN A 92 4.66 11.42 13.74
C GLN A 92 5.55 12.08 14.79
N SER A 93 6.14 11.28 15.69
CA SER A 93 7.09 11.81 16.68
C SER A 93 8.53 11.64 16.21
N PHE A 94 9.38 12.58 16.58
CA PHE A 94 10.81 12.61 16.27
C PHE A 94 11.63 12.88 17.52
N TYR A 95 12.75 12.17 17.66
CA TYR A 95 13.82 12.58 18.58
C TYR A 95 14.61 13.71 17.93
N CYS A 96 14.56 14.90 18.51
CA CYS A 96 15.14 16.11 17.96
C CYS A 96 16.26 16.67 18.84
N VAL A 97 17.22 17.30 18.18
CA VAL A 97 18.38 18.00 18.76
C VAL A 97 18.54 19.34 18.05
N GLU A 98 19.11 20.33 18.72
CA GLU A 98 19.52 21.57 18.06
C GLU A 98 20.68 21.25 17.10
N SER A 99 20.51 21.60 15.82
CA SER A 99 21.47 21.34 14.74
C SER A 99 21.66 22.62 13.93
N PRO A 100 22.51 23.56 14.41
CA PRO A 100 22.65 24.88 13.83
C PRO A 100 23.22 24.85 12.42
N VAL A 101 22.58 25.58 11.50
CA VAL A 101 23.15 25.91 10.18
C VAL A 101 23.81 27.29 10.15
N MET A 102 23.89 27.96 11.30
CA MET A 102 24.62 29.21 11.49
C MET A 102 25.87 28.97 12.34
N HIS A 103 26.96 29.64 11.98
CA HIS A 103 28.13 29.73 12.86
C HIS A 103 27.71 30.30 14.23
N PRO A 104 28.30 29.84 15.36
CA PRO A 104 27.91 30.27 16.71
C PRO A 104 27.84 31.79 16.91
N ASP A 105 28.82 32.54 16.40
CA ASP A 105 28.82 34.01 16.49
C ASP A 105 27.66 34.70 15.76
N LEU A 106 27.16 34.10 14.66
CA LEU A 106 26.00 34.59 13.93
C LEU A 106 24.72 34.25 14.71
N ALA A 107 24.61 33.01 15.19
CA ALA A 107 23.49 32.57 16.02
C ALA A 107 23.35 33.40 17.31
N LEU A 108 24.45 33.81 17.93
CA LEU A 108 24.43 34.72 19.09
C LEU A 108 23.87 36.12 18.79
N ARG A 109 23.99 36.59 17.54
CA ARG A 109 23.42 37.89 17.11
C ARG A 109 21.94 37.80 16.74
N TYR A 110 21.48 36.63 16.32
CA TYR A 110 20.10 36.36 15.90
C TYR A 110 19.54 35.12 16.64
N PRO A 111 19.44 35.16 17.98
CA PRO A 111 19.07 33.99 18.80
C PRO A 111 17.63 33.50 18.56
N GLU A 112 16.79 34.30 17.91
CA GLU A 112 15.42 33.96 17.51
C GLU A 112 15.34 33.07 16.27
N ILE A 113 16.47 32.81 15.61
CA ILE A 113 16.58 31.92 14.43
C ILE A 113 17.29 30.64 14.88
N LYS A 114 16.56 29.53 14.95
CA LYS A 114 17.11 28.22 15.36
C LYS A 114 16.69 27.10 14.42
N THR A 115 17.57 26.12 14.28
CA THR A 115 17.40 24.95 13.41
C THR A 115 17.65 23.66 14.18
N TYR A 116 16.93 22.60 13.81
CA TYR A 116 16.92 21.33 14.50
C TYR A 116 16.95 20.17 13.50
N LEU A 117 17.50 19.06 13.94
CA LEU A 117 17.54 17.80 13.22
C LEU A 117 16.79 16.76 14.05
N GLY A 118 16.01 15.90 13.40
CA GLY A 118 15.33 14.81 14.07
C GLY A 118 15.34 13.49 13.31
N GLN A 119 15.30 12.40 14.08
CA GLN A 119 15.07 11.04 13.60
C GLN A 119 13.70 10.57 14.09
N GLY A 120 12.93 9.90 13.23
CA GLY A 120 11.64 9.34 13.62
C GLY A 120 11.76 8.39 14.81
N LYS A 121 10.89 8.58 15.80
CA LYS A 121 10.90 7.83 17.06
C LYS A 121 10.30 6.44 16.89
N GLU A 122 9.13 6.37 16.27
CA GLU A 122 8.45 5.10 15.98
C GLU A 122 8.93 4.48 14.66
N ASP A 123 9.32 5.33 13.71
CA ASP A 123 9.79 4.94 12.39
C ASP A 123 11.12 5.63 12.06
N ARG A 124 12.22 4.90 12.28
CA ARG A 124 13.58 5.40 12.05
C ARG A 124 13.93 5.54 10.55
N SER A 125 13.06 5.13 9.62
CA SER A 125 13.28 5.42 8.19
C SER A 125 12.98 6.88 7.81
N LYS A 126 12.35 7.63 8.73
CA LYS A 126 12.02 9.05 8.54
C LYS A 126 13.01 9.94 9.25
N ASN A 127 13.39 11.03 8.62
CA ASN A 127 14.16 12.10 9.24
C ASN A 127 13.51 13.45 8.97
N VAL A 128 13.86 14.45 9.78
CA VAL A 128 13.26 15.78 9.70
C VAL A 128 14.28 16.87 9.95
N ARG A 129 14.18 17.95 9.16
CA ARG A 129 14.77 19.25 9.47
C ARG A 129 13.67 20.21 9.88
N LEU A 130 13.87 20.90 11.01
CA LEU A 130 12.95 21.88 11.57
C LEU A 130 13.65 23.22 11.73
N ASP A 131 12.90 24.30 11.59
CA ASP A 131 13.35 25.62 12.02
C ASP A 131 12.23 26.41 12.68
N PHE A 132 12.61 27.25 13.62
CA PHE A 132 11.76 28.31 14.13
C PHE A 132 12.50 29.63 13.93
N THR A 133 11.90 30.51 13.13
CA THR A 133 12.48 31.81 12.79
C THR A 133 11.41 32.92 12.98
N PRO A 134 11.74 34.20 12.77
CA PRO A 134 10.75 35.26 12.67
C PRO A 134 9.65 35.02 11.62
N HIS A 135 9.87 34.16 10.63
CA HIS A 135 8.85 33.76 9.64
C HIS A 135 7.95 32.61 10.14
N GLY A 136 8.17 32.11 11.36
CA GLY A 136 7.42 31.02 11.96
C GLY A 136 8.16 29.69 11.94
N PHE A 137 7.41 28.62 12.22
CA PHE A 137 7.87 27.25 12.20
C PHE A 137 7.86 26.65 10.78
N HIS A 138 8.92 25.95 10.40
CA HIS A 138 8.95 25.15 9.18
C HIS A 138 9.45 23.74 9.47
N ALA A 139 8.95 22.77 8.71
CA ALA A 139 9.46 21.40 8.73
C ALA A 139 9.57 20.81 7.33
N MET A 140 10.62 20.02 7.11
CA MET A 140 10.76 19.12 5.96
C MET A 140 11.03 17.71 6.48
N ILE A 141 10.09 16.80 6.24
CA ILE A 141 10.18 15.39 6.63
C ILE A 141 10.50 14.57 5.38
N LEU A 142 11.64 13.89 5.39
CA LEU A 142 11.98 12.90 4.38
C LEU A 142 11.41 11.53 4.80
N SER A 143 10.65 10.90 3.93
CA SER A 143 9.88 9.69 4.25
C SER A 143 9.69 8.79 3.02
N PRO A 144 9.74 7.46 3.20
CA PRO A 144 9.48 6.51 2.11
C PRO A 144 8.03 6.53 1.62
N GLU A 145 7.09 7.08 2.40
CA GLU A 145 5.69 7.28 1.99
C GLU A 145 5.47 8.56 1.16
N GLY A 146 6.50 9.39 1.04
CA GLY A 146 6.47 10.68 0.37
C GLY A 146 6.85 11.82 1.32
N ASN A 147 7.61 12.78 0.80
CA ASN A 147 8.13 13.88 1.59
C ASN A 147 7.02 14.86 1.98
N VAL A 148 7.11 15.35 3.22
CA VAL A 148 6.09 16.22 3.83
C VAL A 148 6.70 17.55 4.21
N PHE A 149 5.94 18.61 3.96
CA PHE A 149 6.29 19.98 4.31
C PHE A 149 5.25 20.55 5.27
N ILE A 150 5.73 21.32 6.25
CA ILE A 150 4.93 22.16 7.13
C ILE A 150 5.41 23.58 6.94
N ASP A 151 4.52 24.44 6.47
CA ASP A 151 4.80 25.84 6.18
C ASP A 151 3.68 26.74 6.72
N PRO A 152 3.99 27.99 7.09
CA PRO A 152 2.99 29.01 7.39
C PRO A 152 1.89 29.08 6.33
N HIS A 153 0.64 29.21 6.77
CA HIS A 153 -0.50 29.29 5.84
C HIS A 153 -0.42 30.55 4.96
N ASN A 154 -0.02 31.69 5.53
CA ASN A 154 0.19 32.95 4.81
C ASN A 154 1.53 33.56 5.19
N LYS A 155 2.04 34.45 4.33
CA LYS A 155 3.21 35.26 4.67
C LYS A 155 2.96 36.08 5.94
N GLY A 156 3.83 35.91 6.94
CA GLY A 156 3.74 36.59 8.24
C GLY A 156 2.80 35.93 9.25
N ASP A 157 2.16 34.81 8.89
CA ASP A 157 1.43 33.97 9.84
C ASP A 157 2.40 33.09 10.63
N ILE A 158 2.29 33.07 11.94
CA ILE A 158 3.10 32.21 12.81
C ILE A 158 2.24 31.28 13.68
N GLU A 159 0.93 31.32 13.50
CA GLU A 159 -0.02 30.56 14.31
C GLU A 159 -0.69 29.46 13.49
N ASN A 160 -0.89 29.66 12.18
CA ASN A 160 -1.59 28.72 11.32
C ASN A 160 -0.69 28.17 10.21
N TYR A 161 -0.79 26.86 9.96
CA TYR A 161 0.10 26.11 9.09
C TYR A 161 -0.66 25.21 8.14
N ILE A 162 -0.04 24.94 7.00
CA ILE A 162 -0.45 23.91 6.04
C ILE A 162 0.53 22.75 6.07
N VAL A 163 -0.01 21.53 6.00
CA VAL A 163 0.74 20.28 6.02
C VAL A 163 0.40 19.50 4.75
N TYR A 164 1.39 19.22 3.92
CA TYR A 164 1.16 18.65 2.58
C TYR A 164 2.30 17.76 2.10
N TYR A 165 2.01 16.87 1.16
CA TYR A 165 3.04 16.11 0.44
C TYR A 165 3.59 16.92 -0.73
N THR A 166 4.87 16.77 -1.06
CA THR A 166 5.50 17.42 -2.23
C THR A 166 4.71 17.22 -3.53
N LYS A 167 4.18 16.01 -3.76
CA LYS A 167 3.39 15.67 -4.95
C LYS A 167 2.13 16.53 -5.13
N ASP A 168 1.59 17.06 -4.04
CA ASP A 168 0.33 17.81 -4.05
C ASP A 168 0.56 19.30 -4.26
N PHE A 169 1.80 19.79 -4.14
CA PHE A 169 2.16 21.18 -4.41
C PHE A 169 1.91 21.56 -5.89
N GLN A 170 1.43 22.79 -6.14
CA GLN A 170 1.23 23.32 -7.50
C GLN A 170 2.17 24.51 -7.75
N LYS A 171 3.10 24.37 -8.69
CA LYS A 171 3.94 25.48 -9.18
C LYS A 171 3.08 26.58 -9.79
N GLN A 172 3.30 27.83 -9.36
CA GLN A 172 2.75 29.01 -10.02
C GLN A 172 3.82 29.79 -10.78
N GLY A 173 3.54 30.12 -12.04
CA GLY A 173 4.01 31.36 -12.68
C GLY A 173 5.49 31.52 -13.08
N ALA A 174 6.41 30.62 -12.78
CA ALA A 174 7.83 30.78 -13.17
C ALA A 174 8.25 29.81 -14.28
N VAL A 175 8.73 30.35 -15.41
CA VAL A 175 9.53 29.58 -16.37
C VAL A 175 10.90 29.35 -15.74
N ARG A 176 11.30 28.09 -15.59
CA ARG A 176 12.63 27.77 -15.08
C ARG A 176 13.64 27.86 -16.20
N GLU A 177 14.55 28.80 -16.04
CA GLU A 177 15.76 28.88 -16.85
C GLU A 177 16.91 28.42 -15.97
N CYS A 178 17.61 27.41 -16.47
CA CYS A 178 18.81 26.85 -15.88
C CYS A 178 19.94 27.02 -16.89
N GLU A 179 21.12 27.41 -16.43
CA GLU A 179 22.33 27.43 -17.23
C GLU A 179 23.50 26.86 -16.40
N LEU A 180 24.16 25.84 -16.95
CA LEU A 180 25.38 25.27 -16.37
C LEU A 180 26.61 25.79 -17.10
N LEU A 181 27.55 26.38 -16.37
CA LEU A 181 28.83 26.84 -16.91
C LEU A 181 29.98 25.98 -16.42
N ILE A 182 30.97 25.78 -17.29
CA ILE A 182 32.22 25.09 -16.94
C ILE A 182 33.37 26.06 -17.18
N GLU A 183 34.22 26.20 -16.18
CA GLU A 183 35.45 26.96 -16.32
C GLU A 183 36.54 26.06 -16.96
N GLU A 184 37.16 26.51 -18.05
CA GLU A 184 38.08 25.69 -18.86
C GLU A 184 39.25 25.14 -18.02
N SER A 185 39.76 25.93 -17.07
CA SER A 185 40.84 25.51 -16.18
C SER A 185 40.47 24.35 -15.25
N ARG A 186 39.16 24.04 -15.10
CA ARG A 186 38.64 22.92 -14.29
C ARG A 186 38.55 21.61 -15.07
N LEU A 187 38.50 21.65 -16.40
CA LEU A 187 38.29 20.47 -17.24
C LEU A 187 39.26 19.30 -16.94
N PRO A 188 40.56 19.52 -16.69
CA PRO A 188 41.46 18.40 -16.38
C PRO A 188 41.06 17.62 -15.13
N GLU A 189 40.63 18.31 -14.07
CA GLU A 189 40.19 17.67 -12.83
C GLU A 189 38.84 16.98 -13.01
N LEU A 190 37.88 17.66 -13.64
CA LEU A 190 36.55 17.10 -13.89
C LEU A 190 36.62 15.83 -14.76
N ASN A 191 37.46 15.84 -15.80
CA ASN A 191 37.70 14.65 -16.63
C ASN A 191 38.37 13.52 -15.82
N TYR A 192 39.36 13.85 -14.98
CA TYR A 192 40.00 12.86 -14.10
C TYR A 192 38.98 12.21 -13.15
N LEU A 193 38.14 13.00 -12.49
CA LEU A 193 37.10 12.50 -11.57
C LEU A 193 36.07 11.62 -12.29
N ASN A 194 35.75 11.93 -13.54
CA ASN A 194 34.88 11.10 -14.37
C ASN A 194 35.54 9.77 -14.80
N GLU A 195 36.86 9.76 -14.96
CA GLU A 195 37.63 8.58 -15.41
C GLU A 195 37.90 7.57 -14.28
N ILE A 196 38.11 8.03 -13.04
CA ILE A 196 38.50 7.14 -11.94
C ILE A 196 37.43 6.11 -11.56
N LYS A 197 36.16 6.27 -12.02
CA LYS A 197 35.02 5.35 -11.83
C LYS A 197 35.00 4.68 -10.45
N THR A 198 35.40 5.42 -9.43
CA THR A 198 35.59 4.88 -8.09
C THR A 198 34.24 4.86 -7.41
N PHE A 199 33.81 3.67 -7.00
CA PHE A 199 32.65 3.53 -6.14
C PHE A 199 33.01 4.04 -4.75
N SER A 200 32.34 5.11 -4.34
CA SER A 200 32.52 5.74 -3.04
C SER A 200 31.19 5.75 -2.30
N THR A 201 31.16 5.27 -1.07
CA THR A 201 29.96 5.37 -0.23
C THR A 201 29.96 6.70 0.55
N SER A 202 28.77 7.16 0.95
CA SER A 202 28.58 8.23 1.94
C SER A 202 28.26 7.65 3.31
N GLY A 203 28.20 8.48 4.36
CA GLY A 203 27.75 8.08 5.70
C GLY A 203 28.84 8.13 6.77
N PRO A 204 29.97 7.40 6.65
CA PRO A 204 31.00 7.32 7.71
C PRO A 204 31.68 8.64 8.09
N GLU A 205 31.73 9.58 7.16
CA GLU A 205 32.35 10.88 7.36
C GLU A 205 31.39 11.98 6.90
N LEU A 206 31.18 12.98 7.76
CA LEU A 206 30.44 14.21 7.43
C LEU A 206 31.44 15.30 7.04
N ARG A 207 31.23 15.90 5.86
CA ARG A 207 32.04 17.01 5.33
C ARG A 207 31.32 18.33 5.52
N THR A 208 31.87 19.18 6.38
CA THR A 208 31.27 20.47 6.72
C THR A 208 32.00 21.62 6.01
N TYR A 209 31.23 22.48 5.34
CA TYR A 209 31.72 23.62 4.57
C TYR A 209 31.18 24.95 5.11
N ARG A 210 32.01 25.99 5.09
CA ARG A 210 31.62 27.37 5.42
C ARG A 210 30.92 28.02 4.23
N LEU A 211 29.63 28.32 4.37
CA LEU A 211 28.80 28.92 3.34
C LEU A 211 28.70 30.45 3.52
N ALA A 212 29.06 31.18 2.48
CA ALA A 212 28.79 32.62 2.34
C ALA A 212 27.60 32.82 1.40
N LEU A 213 26.40 32.95 1.96
CA LEU A 213 25.15 33.10 1.19
C LEU A 213 24.69 34.55 1.21
N ALA A 214 24.83 35.21 0.06
CA ALA A 214 24.37 36.58 -0.14
C ALA A 214 22.89 36.63 -0.52
N ALA A 215 22.20 37.69 -0.12
CA ALA A 215 20.82 37.97 -0.50
C ALA A 215 20.71 39.38 -1.09
N THR A 216 20.19 39.50 -2.31
CA THR A 216 19.99 40.82 -2.94
C THR A 216 19.02 41.69 -2.14
N GLY A 217 19.05 42.99 -2.39
CA GLY A 217 18.12 43.96 -1.82
C GLY A 217 16.66 43.61 -2.11
N GLU A 218 16.37 43.11 -3.30
CA GLU A 218 15.02 42.67 -3.67
C GLU A 218 14.60 41.40 -2.94
N TYR A 219 15.50 40.42 -2.79
CA TYR A 219 15.21 39.22 -2.01
C TYR A 219 14.90 39.59 -0.56
N THR A 220 15.74 40.43 0.04
CA THR A 220 15.52 40.88 1.42
C THR A 220 14.23 41.69 1.55
N GLN A 221 13.91 42.58 0.59
CA GLN A 221 12.63 43.31 0.57
C GLN A 221 11.43 42.37 0.46
N PHE A 222 11.52 41.34 -0.40
CA PHE A 222 10.49 40.32 -0.49
C PHE A 222 10.27 39.66 0.88
N HIS A 223 11.33 39.37 1.63
CA HIS A 223 11.25 38.77 2.96
C HIS A 223 11.04 39.76 4.11
N GLY A 224 10.66 41.01 3.85
CA GLY A 224 10.30 41.99 4.90
C GLY A 224 11.32 43.11 5.14
N GLY A 225 12.38 43.19 4.33
CA GLY A 225 13.23 44.37 4.15
C GLY A 225 14.27 44.61 5.24
N THR A 226 14.41 43.72 6.20
CA THR A 226 15.44 43.82 7.26
C THR A 226 16.45 42.69 7.15
N VAL A 227 17.65 42.92 7.69
CA VAL A 227 18.69 41.88 7.74
C VAL A 227 18.20 40.63 8.48
N ALA A 228 17.52 40.80 9.62
CA ALA A 228 17.01 39.67 10.41
C ALA A 228 15.99 38.82 9.63
N LEU A 229 15.03 39.45 8.95
CA LEU A 229 14.02 38.71 8.18
C LEU A 229 14.57 38.10 6.88
N GLY A 230 15.52 38.78 6.22
CA GLY A 230 16.24 38.22 5.08
C GLY A 230 17.10 37.02 5.48
N LEU A 231 17.80 37.11 6.62
CA LEU A 231 18.60 36.02 7.17
C LEU A 231 17.72 34.84 7.61
N ALA A 232 16.55 35.10 8.19
CA ALA A 232 15.58 34.06 8.57
C ALA A 232 15.17 33.20 7.37
N ALA A 233 14.83 33.82 6.24
CA ALA A 233 14.50 33.10 5.01
C ALA A 233 15.69 32.30 4.46
N VAL A 234 16.88 32.92 4.45
CA VAL A 234 18.14 32.25 4.09
C VAL A 234 18.38 31.00 4.95
N VAL A 235 18.15 31.08 6.26
CA VAL A 235 18.34 29.94 7.17
C VAL A 235 17.34 28.82 6.90
N THR A 236 16.06 29.11 6.68
CA THR A 236 15.06 28.10 6.30
C THR A 236 15.45 27.38 5.01
N THR A 237 15.88 28.13 3.98
CA THR A 237 16.41 27.55 2.72
C THR A 237 17.61 26.64 2.98
N VAL A 238 18.64 27.13 3.69
CA VAL A 238 19.85 26.33 3.97
C VAL A 238 19.53 25.09 4.80
N ASN A 239 18.62 25.17 5.77
CA ASN A 239 18.21 24.05 6.60
C ASN A 239 17.59 22.91 5.77
N ARG A 240 16.75 23.25 4.79
CA ARG A 240 16.17 22.28 3.84
C ARG A 240 17.23 21.67 2.93
N VAL A 241 18.08 22.49 2.32
CA VAL A 241 19.17 22.01 1.45
C VAL A 241 20.10 21.06 2.22
N VAL A 242 20.53 21.45 3.42
CA VAL A 242 21.38 20.62 4.29
C VAL A 242 20.69 19.30 4.64
N GLY A 243 19.38 19.29 4.89
CA GLY A 243 18.63 18.05 5.16
C GLY A 243 18.78 17.00 4.07
N VAL A 244 18.78 17.42 2.79
CA VAL A 244 19.02 16.51 1.66
C VAL A 244 20.49 16.13 1.54
N TYR A 245 21.40 17.11 1.61
CA TYR A 245 22.82 16.88 1.39
C TYR A 245 23.45 15.99 2.47
N GLU A 246 23.01 16.10 3.72
CA GLU A 246 23.44 15.21 4.79
C GLU A 246 22.95 13.79 4.57
N THR A 247 21.70 13.63 4.11
CA THR A 247 21.07 12.32 3.92
C THR A 247 21.66 11.58 2.72
N GLU A 248 21.91 12.27 1.60
CA GLU A 248 22.33 11.62 0.36
C GLU A 248 23.86 11.53 0.22
N VAL A 249 24.60 12.60 0.56
CA VAL A 249 26.03 12.73 0.23
C VAL A 249 26.91 13.07 1.43
N ALA A 250 26.36 13.05 2.65
CA ALA A 250 27.06 13.38 3.90
C ALA A 250 27.81 14.73 3.85
N VAL A 251 27.16 15.74 3.28
CA VAL A 251 27.66 17.13 3.20
C VAL A 251 26.81 18.04 4.07
N ARG A 252 27.46 18.90 4.84
CA ARG A 252 26.83 19.97 5.63
C ARG A 252 27.38 21.33 5.22
N MET A 253 26.50 22.32 5.17
CA MET A 253 26.86 23.73 4.96
C MET A 253 26.46 24.54 6.18
N ILE A 254 27.37 25.38 6.68
CA ILE A 254 27.15 26.25 7.83
C ILE A 254 27.42 27.70 7.38
N LEU A 255 26.44 28.58 7.57
CA LEU A 255 26.57 30.00 7.31
C LEU A 255 27.70 30.60 8.16
N ILE A 256 28.56 31.38 7.52
CA ILE A 256 29.73 31.99 8.16
C ILE A 256 29.37 32.99 9.26
N ALA A 257 30.34 33.26 10.16
CA ALA A 257 30.18 34.09 11.34
C ALA A 257 29.62 35.50 11.06
N ASN A 258 29.87 36.07 9.89
CA ASN A 258 29.47 37.42 9.47
C ASN A 258 28.59 37.43 8.20
N ASN A 259 27.79 36.38 7.98
CA ASN A 259 26.91 36.27 6.81
C ASN A 259 25.84 37.38 6.75
N ASP A 260 25.48 37.96 7.89
CA ASP A 260 24.58 39.12 7.97
C ASP A 260 25.09 40.35 7.20
N GLN A 261 26.40 40.45 6.94
CA GLN A 261 26.98 41.48 6.08
C GLN A 261 26.68 41.28 4.59
N LEU A 262 26.22 40.10 4.20
CA LEU A 262 25.84 39.74 2.83
C LEU A 262 24.31 39.82 2.60
N ILE A 263 23.54 40.24 3.61
CA ILE A 263 22.11 40.46 3.49
C ILE A 263 21.87 41.94 3.16
N PHE A 264 21.73 42.25 1.88
CA PHE A 264 21.53 43.62 1.43
C PHE A 264 20.06 44.01 1.58
N THR A 265 19.75 45.19 2.13
CA THR A 265 18.36 45.64 2.35
C THR A 265 17.85 46.61 1.30
N ASN A 266 18.74 47.21 0.50
CA ASN A 266 18.41 48.25 -0.47
C ASN A 266 18.80 47.81 -1.89
N SER A 267 17.79 47.49 -2.70
CA SER A 267 17.91 47.07 -4.10
C SER A 267 18.54 48.13 -5.01
N GLY A 268 18.52 49.41 -4.62
CA GLY A 268 19.16 50.47 -5.40
C GLY A 268 20.68 50.58 -5.17
N THR A 269 21.21 49.94 -4.13
CA THR A 269 22.62 50.10 -3.71
C THR A 269 23.34 48.78 -3.48
N ASP A 270 22.66 47.64 -3.61
CA ASP A 270 23.35 46.35 -3.58
C ASP A 270 24.24 46.19 -4.83
N PRO A 271 25.23 45.27 -4.79
CA PRO A 271 26.18 45.11 -5.89
C PRO A 271 25.69 44.22 -7.04
N TYR A 272 24.40 43.84 -7.06
CA TYR A 272 23.87 42.79 -7.91
C TYR A 272 22.94 43.31 -9.01
N THR A 273 23.05 42.68 -10.17
CA THR A 273 22.08 42.84 -11.25
C THR A 273 20.98 41.78 -11.06
N ASN A 274 20.01 42.02 -10.17
CA ASN A 274 19.02 41.04 -9.69
C ASN A 274 18.35 40.18 -10.77
N ASN A 275 18.15 40.70 -11.99
CA ASN A 275 17.48 39.97 -13.08
C ASN A 275 18.43 39.32 -14.10
N ASN A 276 19.74 39.27 -13.83
CA ASN A 276 20.74 38.71 -14.74
C ASN A 276 21.67 37.74 -13.99
N GLY A 277 21.32 36.45 -13.99
CA GLY A 277 22.05 35.38 -13.31
C GLY A 277 23.51 35.29 -13.72
N SER A 278 23.79 35.26 -15.03
CA SER A 278 25.15 35.13 -15.56
C SER A 278 26.07 36.30 -15.12
N THR A 279 25.54 37.53 -15.02
CA THR A 279 26.29 38.68 -14.49
C THR A 279 26.52 38.55 -12.99
N MET A 280 25.50 38.11 -12.24
CA MET A 280 25.55 37.94 -10.79
C MET A 280 26.63 36.95 -10.34
N LEU A 281 27.01 35.95 -11.15
CA LEU A 281 28.10 35.02 -10.83
C LEU A 281 29.41 35.76 -10.46
N SER A 282 29.83 36.68 -11.33
CA SER A 282 31.06 37.45 -11.13
C SER A 282 30.93 38.54 -10.07
N GLN A 283 29.74 39.15 -9.97
CA GLN A 283 29.42 40.14 -8.93
C GLN A 283 29.47 39.47 -7.55
N ASN A 284 28.93 38.26 -7.42
CA ASN A 284 28.91 37.54 -6.16
C ASN A 284 30.31 37.15 -5.72
N GLN A 285 31.12 36.59 -6.61
CA GLN A 285 32.53 36.29 -6.31
C GLN A 285 33.26 37.53 -5.78
N THR A 286 33.14 38.66 -6.50
CA THR A 286 33.79 39.92 -6.12
C THR A 286 33.26 40.45 -4.79
N THR A 287 31.95 40.41 -4.59
CA THR A 287 31.28 40.95 -3.40
C THR A 287 31.68 40.15 -2.16
N VAL A 288 31.57 38.83 -2.22
CA VAL A 288 31.91 37.95 -1.10
C VAL A 288 33.41 38.05 -0.79
N ASP A 289 34.29 38.05 -1.79
CA ASP A 289 35.74 38.21 -1.56
C ASP A 289 36.08 39.56 -0.91
N ASN A 290 35.40 40.65 -1.28
CA ASN A 290 35.66 41.97 -0.71
C ASN A 290 35.14 42.15 0.72
N ILE A 291 33.97 41.60 1.04
CA ILE A 291 33.33 41.77 2.35
C ILE A 291 33.84 40.74 3.35
N ILE A 292 33.92 39.47 2.93
CA ILE A 292 34.24 38.34 3.80
C ILE A 292 35.72 37.98 3.73
N GLY A 293 36.34 38.09 2.56
CA GLY A 293 37.69 37.61 2.29
C GLY A 293 37.71 36.15 1.86
N SER A 294 38.43 35.85 0.76
CA SER A 294 38.41 34.53 0.13
C SER A 294 38.84 33.37 1.05
N ALA A 295 39.65 33.60 2.07
CA ALA A 295 40.06 32.54 3.02
C ALA A 295 38.96 32.12 4.02
N ASN A 296 37.91 32.95 4.16
CA ASN A 296 36.94 32.84 5.26
C ASN A 296 35.66 32.08 4.90
N TYR A 297 35.55 31.58 3.68
CA TYR A 297 34.43 30.75 3.22
C TYR A 297 34.89 29.69 2.22
N ASP A 298 34.09 28.66 2.02
CA ASP A 298 34.41 27.47 1.24
C ASP A 298 33.54 27.34 -0.01
N ILE A 299 32.28 27.77 0.12
CA ILE A 299 31.28 27.91 -0.93
C ILE A 299 30.58 29.25 -0.74
N GLY A 300 30.32 29.96 -1.84
CA GLY A 300 29.49 31.15 -1.85
C GLY A 300 28.40 31.04 -2.90
N HIS A 301 27.26 31.66 -2.61
CA HIS A 301 26.09 31.63 -3.47
C HIS A 301 25.28 32.92 -3.25
N VAL A 302 24.45 33.33 -4.20
CA VAL A 302 23.54 34.48 -4.04
C VAL A 302 22.11 34.09 -4.35
N VAL A 303 21.19 34.52 -3.49
CA VAL A 303 19.74 34.43 -3.71
C VAL A 303 19.14 35.78 -4.08
N SER A 304 18.24 35.78 -5.05
CA SER A 304 17.63 36.97 -5.66
C SER A 304 16.14 36.75 -5.95
N THR A 305 15.45 37.79 -6.42
CA THR A 305 14.05 37.67 -6.89
C THR A 305 13.92 37.42 -8.40
N GLY A 306 15.05 37.25 -9.09
CA GLY A 306 15.11 37.09 -10.54
C GLY A 306 16.46 36.56 -11.01
N GLY A 307 16.64 36.37 -12.32
CA GLY A 307 17.90 35.91 -12.89
C GLY A 307 18.05 34.38 -13.02
N GLY A 308 17.05 33.59 -12.63
CA GLY A 308 17.01 32.14 -12.85
C GLY A 308 18.02 31.37 -11.99
N GLY A 309 18.35 30.16 -12.41
CA GLY A 309 19.39 29.34 -11.80
C GLY A 309 20.63 29.26 -12.69
N VAL A 310 21.78 29.68 -12.17
CA VAL A 310 23.05 29.58 -12.90
C VAL A 310 24.19 29.28 -11.91
N ALA A 311 25.01 28.28 -12.24
CA ALA A 311 26.17 27.93 -11.43
C ALA A 311 27.34 27.41 -12.28
N TYR A 312 28.55 27.58 -11.74
CA TYR A 312 29.73 26.91 -12.28
C TYR A 312 29.88 25.50 -11.70
N LEU A 313 30.25 24.55 -12.56
CA LEU A 313 30.46 23.15 -12.21
C LEU A 313 31.74 22.94 -11.38
N GLY A 314 31.63 22.31 -10.21
CA GLY A 314 32.76 21.80 -9.43
C GLY A 314 33.73 22.90 -8.96
N VAL A 315 33.20 23.90 -8.28
CA VAL A 315 33.94 25.10 -7.85
C VAL A 315 34.06 25.28 -6.34
N VAL A 316 33.43 24.45 -5.51
CA VAL A 316 33.62 24.50 -4.04
C VAL A 316 35.11 24.36 -3.69
N CYS A 317 35.58 25.13 -2.71
CA CYS A 317 37.01 25.26 -2.35
C CYS A 317 37.93 25.91 -3.42
N VAL A 318 37.44 26.26 -4.61
CA VAL A 318 38.28 26.82 -5.68
C VAL A 318 38.32 28.35 -5.60
N SER A 319 39.48 28.90 -5.23
CA SER A 319 39.67 30.36 -5.10
C SER A 319 39.37 31.09 -6.43
N GLY A 320 38.60 32.19 -6.36
CA GLY A 320 38.14 32.96 -7.53
C GLY A 320 36.91 32.40 -8.26
N TRP A 321 36.43 31.21 -7.86
CA TRP A 321 35.30 30.52 -8.49
C TRP A 321 34.25 30.02 -7.49
N LYS A 322 34.63 29.75 -6.24
CA LYS A 322 33.77 29.15 -5.21
C LYS A 322 32.54 29.94 -4.80
N ALA A 323 32.43 31.22 -5.16
CA ALA A 323 31.25 32.06 -4.94
C ALA A 323 30.39 32.28 -6.21
N ARG A 324 30.60 31.49 -7.27
CA ARG A 324 29.86 31.62 -8.54
C ARG A 324 28.70 30.63 -8.64
N GLY A 325 27.71 30.83 -7.79
CA GLY A 325 26.38 30.21 -7.89
C GLY A 325 25.29 31.25 -7.61
N VAL A 326 24.20 31.17 -8.35
CA VAL A 326 23.08 32.12 -8.31
C VAL A 326 21.77 31.36 -8.38
N THR A 327 20.84 31.72 -7.51
CA THR A 327 19.46 31.24 -7.55
C THR A 327 18.48 32.41 -7.41
N GLY A 328 17.57 32.55 -8.37
CA GLY A 328 16.59 33.62 -8.37
C GLY A 328 15.19 33.17 -8.80
N SER A 329 14.18 33.61 -8.05
CA SER A 329 12.77 33.36 -8.32
C SER A 329 11.93 34.55 -7.90
N SER A 330 10.87 34.88 -8.65
CA SER A 330 9.94 35.97 -8.29
C SER A 330 9.21 35.72 -6.97
N GLN A 331 9.11 34.46 -6.55
CA GLN A 331 8.60 34.03 -5.25
C GLN A 331 9.61 33.06 -4.63
N PRO A 332 10.67 33.57 -3.97
CA PRO A 332 11.77 32.73 -3.50
C PRO A 332 11.45 32.13 -2.12
N ILE A 333 10.46 31.22 -2.09
CA ILE A 333 10.01 30.48 -0.91
C ILE A 333 9.62 29.05 -1.25
N GLY A 334 9.58 28.20 -0.21
CA GLY A 334 9.02 26.86 -0.32
C GLY A 334 9.92 25.89 -1.09
N ASP A 335 9.50 24.63 -1.10
CA ASP A 335 10.18 23.53 -1.80
C ASP A 335 10.55 23.83 -3.27
N PRO A 336 9.69 24.48 -4.10
CA PRO A 336 10.05 24.83 -5.48
C PRO A 336 11.23 25.78 -5.63
N PHE A 337 11.56 26.53 -4.58
CA PHE A 337 12.73 27.40 -4.52
C PHE A 337 13.88 26.66 -3.84
N ASP A 338 13.65 26.10 -2.65
CA ASP A 338 14.71 25.54 -1.81
C ASP A 338 15.34 24.27 -2.40
N ILE A 339 14.52 23.29 -2.79
CA ILE A 339 15.01 21.99 -3.32
C ILE A 339 15.18 22.05 -4.82
N ASP A 340 14.19 22.61 -5.48
CA ASP A 340 14.08 22.58 -6.93
C ASP A 340 15.07 23.53 -7.62
N TYR A 341 15.50 24.63 -6.97
CA TYR A 341 16.53 25.55 -7.49
C TYR A 341 17.78 25.55 -6.61
N VAL A 342 17.69 25.95 -5.33
CA VAL A 342 18.90 26.21 -4.53
C VAL A 342 19.72 24.95 -4.37
N ALA A 343 19.11 23.81 -4.02
CA ALA A 343 19.81 22.53 -3.96
C ALA A 343 20.35 22.08 -5.34
N HIS A 344 19.66 22.40 -6.44
CA HIS A 344 20.12 22.12 -7.79
C HIS A 344 21.39 22.90 -8.15
N GLU A 345 21.38 24.22 -7.98
CA GLU A 345 22.49 25.09 -8.33
C GLU A 345 23.70 24.86 -7.42
N MET A 346 23.46 24.58 -6.13
CA MET A 346 24.52 24.13 -5.24
C MET A 346 25.06 22.76 -5.67
N GLY A 347 24.22 21.88 -6.23
CA GLY A 347 24.62 20.58 -6.77
C GLY A 347 25.67 20.72 -7.88
N HIS A 348 25.48 21.69 -8.77
CA HIS A 348 26.49 22.07 -9.75
C HIS A 348 27.79 22.56 -9.11
N GLN A 349 27.72 23.42 -8.08
CA GLN A 349 28.94 23.87 -7.38
C GLN A 349 29.72 22.71 -6.77
N PHE A 350 29.01 21.66 -6.33
CA PHE A 350 29.56 20.38 -5.86
C PHE A 350 29.87 19.36 -6.97
N SER A 351 29.89 19.78 -8.24
CA SER A 351 30.27 18.99 -9.42
C SER A 351 29.20 18.04 -9.99
N GLY A 352 27.95 18.11 -9.56
CA GLY A 352 26.87 17.34 -10.19
C GLY A 352 26.48 17.90 -11.56
N ASN A 353 26.41 17.07 -12.60
CA ASN A 353 25.85 17.43 -13.91
C ASN A 353 24.35 17.15 -14.01
N HIS A 354 23.71 17.68 -15.04
CA HIS A 354 22.31 17.35 -15.33
C HIS A 354 22.10 15.86 -15.65
N SER A 355 21.15 15.21 -14.97
CA SER A 355 20.83 13.78 -15.19
C SER A 355 19.72 13.51 -16.22
N PHE A 356 19.04 14.54 -16.70
CA PHE A 356 17.90 14.41 -17.62
C PHE A 356 18.32 14.07 -19.07
N ASN A 357 17.46 13.36 -19.80
CA ASN A 357 17.67 12.97 -21.20
C ASN A 357 16.69 13.65 -22.18
N GLY A 358 15.85 14.58 -21.71
CA GLY A 358 14.95 15.40 -22.52
C GLY A 358 15.68 16.43 -23.39
N THR A 359 14.98 16.92 -24.42
CA THR A 359 15.52 17.87 -25.42
C THR A 359 14.52 18.96 -25.81
N ALA A 360 13.40 19.08 -25.07
CA ALA A 360 12.38 20.12 -25.25
C ALA A 360 12.42 21.11 -24.07
N GLY A 361 11.78 22.28 -24.20
CA GLY A 361 11.82 23.31 -23.16
C GLY A 361 13.25 23.75 -22.81
N SER A 362 13.51 23.95 -21.53
CA SER A 362 14.82 24.35 -21.00
C SER A 362 15.86 23.21 -20.99
N CYS A 363 15.45 21.98 -21.33
CA CYS A 363 16.37 20.86 -21.55
C CYS A 363 17.05 20.90 -22.93
N SER A 364 16.57 21.78 -23.82
CA SER A 364 17.21 22.06 -25.10
C SER A 364 18.39 23.03 -24.94
N GLY A 365 18.94 23.56 -26.04
CA GLY A 365 19.90 24.68 -25.97
C GLY A 365 21.28 24.37 -25.40
N GLY A 366 21.61 23.10 -25.16
CA GLY A 366 22.93 22.67 -24.64
C GLY A 366 22.94 22.26 -23.16
N ASN A 367 21.81 22.39 -22.46
CA ASN A 367 21.72 22.01 -21.05
C ASN A 367 21.82 20.49 -20.82
N ARG A 368 21.42 19.65 -21.78
CA ARG A 368 21.55 18.19 -21.67
C ARG A 368 23.02 17.76 -21.64
N ASN A 369 23.44 17.07 -20.57
CA ASN A 369 24.76 16.45 -20.47
C ASN A 369 24.73 14.97 -20.90
N ALA A 370 25.27 14.63 -22.08
CA ALA A 370 25.14 13.29 -22.65
C ALA A 370 25.80 12.16 -21.83
N SER A 371 26.83 12.46 -21.04
CA SER A 371 27.56 11.49 -20.21
C SER A 371 26.84 11.14 -18.90
N THR A 372 25.83 11.91 -18.52
CA THR A 372 25.09 11.75 -17.26
C THR A 372 23.57 11.70 -17.43
N ALA A 373 23.08 11.79 -18.67
CA ALA A 373 21.66 11.76 -19.05
C ALA A 373 20.98 10.38 -18.88
N TYR A 374 20.89 9.89 -17.64
CA TYR A 374 20.32 8.59 -17.26
C TYR A 374 18.82 8.63 -16.97
N GLU A 375 18.21 9.81 -16.81
CA GLU A 375 16.78 9.91 -16.51
C GLU A 375 15.94 10.27 -17.75
N PRO A 376 14.82 9.58 -18.02
CA PRO A 376 13.98 9.89 -19.17
C PRO A 376 13.32 11.27 -19.06
N GLY A 377 13.21 11.99 -20.18
CA GLY A 377 12.51 13.28 -20.21
C GLY A 377 13.15 14.32 -19.29
N SER A 378 12.38 14.97 -18.44
CA SER A 378 12.88 15.88 -17.39
C SER A 378 13.44 15.19 -16.16
N GLY A 379 13.45 13.85 -16.13
CA GLY A 379 13.76 13.08 -14.93
C GLY A 379 12.92 13.49 -13.72
N THR A 380 13.39 13.09 -12.55
CA THR A 380 12.63 13.11 -11.30
C THR A 380 13.45 13.65 -10.13
N THR A 381 14.78 13.54 -10.19
CA THR A 381 15.68 13.93 -9.11
C THR A 381 16.08 15.40 -9.15
N ILE A 382 16.81 15.87 -8.14
CA ILE A 382 17.28 17.26 -8.03
C ILE A 382 18.04 17.69 -9.28
N MET A 383 19.08 16.95 -9.68
CA MET A 383 19.92 17.34 -10.84
C MET A 383 19.26 17.06 -12.19
N ALA A 384 18.14 16.35 -12.24
CA ALA A 384 17.33 16.28 -13.47
C ALA A 384 16.56 17.58 -13.72
N TYR A 385 16.37 18.37 -12.66
CA TYR A 385 15.58 19.58 -12.66
C TYR A 385 14.16 19.32 -13.16
N ALA A 386 13.42 18.49 -12.42
CA ALA A 386 12.17 17.96 -12.93
C ALA A 386 11.14 19.06 -13.23
N GLY A 387 10.51 18.95 -14.40
CA GLY A 387 9.52 19.90 -14.89
C GLY A 387 10.03 20.97 -15.86
N ILE A 388 11.32 21.00 -16.22
CA ILE A 388 11.86 22.04 -17.12
C ILE A 388 11.87 21.67 -18.62
N CYS A 389 11.59 20.41 -18.99
CA CYS A 389 11.65 19.95 -20.38
C CYS A 389 10.36 20.15 -21.20
N GLY A 390 9.40 20.96 -20.74
CA GLY A 390 8.14 21.21 -21.46
C GLY A 390 7.35 19.94 -21.74
N ALA A 391 7.10 19.63 -23.02
CA ALA A 391 6.33 18.44 -23.43
C ALA A 391 7.00 17.09 -23.03
N HIS A 392 8.28 17.11 -22.65
CA HIS A 392 9.00 15.92 -22.20
C HIS A 392 9.01 15.78 -20.67
N ASN A 393 8.22 16.57 -19.94
CA ASN A 393 8.14 16.50 -18.49
C ASN A 393 7.56 15.17 -18.01
N THR A 394 8.30 14.50 -17.13
CA THR A 394 7.88 13.26 -16.44
C THR A 394 7.14 13.56 -15.13
N GLN A 395 7.54 14.63 -14.44
CA GLN A 395 6.84 15.18 -13.28
C GLN A 395 7.06 16.70 -13.22
N THR A 396 6.34 17.34 -12.30
CA THR A 396 6.34 18.78 -12.20
C THR A 396 7.38 19.34 -11.25
N HIS A 397 7.86 18.61 -10.23
CA HIS A 397 8.81 19.04 -9.18
C HIS A 397 9.90 17.99 -8.99
N SER A 398 11.10 18.34 -8.59
CA SER A 398 12.11 17.34 -8.21
C SER A 398 11.76 16.69 -6.89
N ASP A 399 11.99 15.38 -6.78
CA ASP A 399 12.03 14.71 -5.50
C ASP A 399 13.37 15.03 -4.79
N PRO A 400 13.39 15.25 -3.46
CA PRO A 400 14.52 15.77 -2.69
C PRO A 400 15.61 14.70 -2.45
N TYR A 401 16.11 14.10 -3.52
CA TYR A 401 17.25 13.17 -3.52
C TYR A 401 18.01 13.26 -4.84
N PHE A 402 19.21 12.66 -4.88
CA PHE A 402 20.06 12.66 -6.07
C PHE A 402 19.95 11.34 -6.83
N HIS A 403 20.00 11.41 -8.17
CA HIS A 403 20.22 10.22 -8.98
C HIS A 403 21.60 9.64 -8.69
N THR A 404 21.76 8.32 -8.77
CA THR A 404 23.03 7.63 -8.46
C THR A 404 24.24 8.14 -9.27
N VAL A 405 24.03 8.74 -10.45
CA VAL A 405 25.11 9.41 -11.21
C VAL A 405 25.64 10.66 -10.50
N ASN A 406 24.75 11.46 -9.91
CA ASN A 406 25.13 12.69 -9.22
C ASN A 406 25.71 12.40 -7.85
N PHE A 407 25.27 11.31 -7.23
CA PHE A 407 25.95 10.73 -6.09
C PHE A 407 27.42 10.42 -6.44
N ASP A 408 27.69 9.69 -7.54
CA ASP A 408 29.06 9.41 -7.99
C ASP A 408 29.88 10.70 -8.17
N GLU A 409 29.30 11.71 -8.84
CA GLU A 409 30.00 12.97 -9.13
C GLU A 409 30.30 13.78 -7.86
N ILE A 410 29.29 14.02 -7.02
CA ILE A 410 29.41 14.85 -5.81
C ILE A 410 30.31 14.18 -4.78
N VAL A 411 30.15 12.88 -4.56
CA VAL A 411 30.98 12.14 -3.58
C VAL A 411 32.42 12.03 -4.07
N ASN A 412 32.66 11.77 -5.36
CA ASN A 412 34.04 11.74 -5.89
C ASN A 412 34.69 13.13 -5.83
N TYR A 413 33.94 14.20 -6.12
CA TYR A 413 34.48 15.56 -6.02
C TYR A 413 34.84 15.95 -4.58
N THR A 414 34.00 15.58 -3.61
CA THR A 414 34.23 15.88 -2.19
C THR A 414 35.25 14.94 -1.52
N ASN A 415 35.56 13.77 -2.11
CA ASN A 415 36.57 12.84 -1.60
C ASN A 415 37.93 12.98 -2.28
N PHE A 416 37.96 13.22 -3.59
CA PHE A 416 39.17 13.14 -4.40
C PHE A 416 39.45 14.42 -5.20
N GLY A 417 38.47 15.31 -5.33
CA GLY A 417 38.61 16.58 -6.03
C GLY A 417 39.00 17.74 -5.11
N SER A 418 38.97 18.93 -5.69
CA SER A 418 39.19 20.21 -5.00
C SER A 418 38.21 20.42 -3.85
N GLY A 419 37.00 19.87 -3.94
CA GLY A 419 35.99 19.91 -2.89
C GLY A 419 36.44 19.26 -1.57
N ASN A 420 37.45 18.40 -1.58
CA ASN A 420 38.04 17.83 -0.37
C ASN A 420 39.02 18.79 0.35
N GLY A 421 39.52 19.81 -0.36
CA GLY A 421 40.65 20.63 0.10
C GLY A 421 40.33 21.62 1.23
N CYS A 422 39.06 21.91 1.49
CA CYS A 422 38.64 22.89 2.50
C CYS A 422 37.60 22.37 3.51
N ALA A 423 37.10 21.14 3.33
CA ALA A 423 36.10 20.56 4.21
C ALA A 423 36.65 20.29 5.61
N VAL A 424 35.84 20.54 6.64
CA VAL A 424 36.07 19.96 7.97
C VAL A 424 35.43 18.58 7.99
N ILE A 425 36.27 17.55 8.11
CA ILE A 425 35.83 16.15 8.10
C ILE A 425 35.65 15.66 9.54
N THR A 426 34.48 15.12 9.84
CA THR A 426 34.17 14.52 11.14
C THR A 426 33.65 13.10 10.97
N SER A 427 34.05 12.20 11.87
CA SER A 427 33.50 10.84 11.88
C SER A 427 32.09 10.88 12.46
N THR A 428 31.17 10.16 11.82
CA THR A 428 29.75 10.14 12.18
C THR A 428 29.41 8.94 13.07
N GLY A 429 30.28 7.92 13.06
CA GLY A 429 30.02 6.62 13.66
C GLY A 429 29.01 5.77 12.89
N ASN A 430 28.59 6.21 11.70
CA ASN A 430 27.71 5.48 10.79
C ASN A 430 28.52 4.66 9.78
N ASN A 431 27.93 3.60 9.22
CA ASN A 431 28.51 2.79 8.17
C ASN A 431 27.54 2.73 6.99
N ALA A 432 28.07 2.81 5.77
CA ALA A 432 27.24 2.67 4.59
C ALA A 432 26.66 1.25 4.47
N PRO A 433 25.44 1.10 3.93
CA PRO A 433 24.84 -0.22 3.73
C PRO A 433 25.64 -1.07 2.73
N SER A 434 25.67 -2.37 2.95
CA SER A 434 26.18 -3.35 1.99
C SER A 434 25.06 -3.81 1.07
N VAL A 435 25.16 -3.56 -0.24
CA VAL A 435 24.09 -3.80 -1.21
C VAL A 435 24.45 -4.96 -2.14
N ASN A 436 23.47 -5.83 -2.40
CA ASN A 436 23.60 -6.96 -3.31
C ASN A 436 22.45 -6.92 -4.33
N ALA A 437 22.81 -6.83 -5.61
CA ALA A 437 21.88 -6.97 -6.73
C ALA A 437 21.87 -8.42 -7.24
N LEU A 438 20.82 -8.77 -8.01
CA LEU A 438 20.75 -10.04 -8.71
C LEU A 438 21.89 -10.21 -9.73
N THR A 439 22.25 -11.46 -10.03
CA THR A 439 23.26 -11.75 -11.06
C THR A 439 22.68 -11.45 -12.45
N GLY A 440 23.39 -10.64 -13.23
CA GLY A 440 22.99 -10.24 -14.57
C GLY A 440 23.32 -11.26 -15.67
N GLY A 441 23.22 -10.82 -16.93
CA GLY A 441 23.60 -11.58 -18.12
C GLY A 441 22.49 -12.47 -18.72
N PHE A 442 21.29 -12.44 -18.14
CA PHE A 442 20.10 -13.11 -18.70
C PHE A 442 19.41 -12.23 -19.77
N TYR A 443 18.39 -12.81 -20.43
CA TYR A 443 17.55 -12.12 -21.40
C TYR A 443 16.10 -12.09 -20.95
N ILE A 444 15.41 -10.99 -21.18
CA ILE A 444 13.95 -10.87 -21.03
C ILE A 444 13.27 -10.70 -22.39
N PRO A 445 12.02 -11.15 -22.56
CA PRO A 445 11.23 -10.86 -23.76
C PRO A 445 10.89 -9.37 -23.89
N LYS A 446 10.74 -8.89 -25.13
CA LYS A 446 10.26 -7.53 -25.38
C LYS A 446 8.80 -7.35 -24.93
N SER A 447 8.40 -6.10 -24.71
CA SER A 447 7.01 -5.72 -24.37
C SER A 447 6.42 -6.51 -23.21
N THR A 448 7.24 -6.93 -22.24
CA THR A 448 6.85 -7.80 -21.13
C THR A 448 7.25 -7.17 -19.79
N PRO A 449 6.34 -7.08 -18.81
CA PRO A 449 6.66 -6.64 -17.46
C PRO A 449 7.75 -7.47 -16.78
N PHE A 450 8.51 -6.82 -15.90
CA PHE A 450 9.50 -7.50 -15.07
C PHE A 450 9.62 -6.88 -13.68
N ALA A 451 10.16 -7.64 -12.74
CA ALA A 451 10.42 -7.17 -11.38
C ALA A 451 11.86 -7.47 -10.97
N LEU A 452 12.58 -6.46 -10.52
CA LEU A 452 13.93 -6.62 -9.99
C LEU A 452 13.87 -6.65 -8.47
N THR A 453 14.55 -7.62 -7.87
CA THR A 453 14.68 -7.77 -6.42
C THR A 453 16.15 -7.90 -6.07
N GLY A 454 16.59 -7.14 -5.07
CA GLY A 454 17.92 -7.30 -4.48
C GLY A 454 17.83 -7.34 -2.96
N SER A 455 18.92 -6.97 -2.30
CA SER A 455 18.98 -6.92 -0.84
C SER A 455 20.06 -5.94 -0.38
N ALA A 456 19.95 -5.48 0.86
CA ALA A 456 21.05 -4.79 1.53
C ALA A 456 21.02 -5.08 3.02
N THR A 457 22.17 -4.93 3.66
CA THR A 457 22.34 -5.05 5.12
C THR A 457 23.02 -3.82 5.66
N ASP A 458 22.60 -3.39 6.85
CA ASP A 458 23.21 -2.31 7.59
C ASP A 458 23.78 -2.83 8.92
N ILE A 459 25.02 -2.46 9.25
CA ILE A 459 25.68 -2.97 10.45
C ILE A 459 25.29 -2.18 11.71
N ASP A 460 24.84 -0.95 11.55
CA ASP A 460 24.36 -0.09 12.65
C ASP A 460 22.90 -0.37 13.01
N GLY A 461 22.21 -1.15 12.17
CA GLY A 461 20.82 -1.58 12.37
C GLY A 461 19.82 -0.48 12.02
N ASP A 462 20.21 0.45 11.14
CA ASP A 462 19.35 1.50 10.62
C ASP A 462 18.36 0.93 9.56
N PRO A 463 17.08 1.38 9.54
CA PRO A 463 16.13 0.92 8.54
C PRO A 463 16.52 1.34 7.13
N LEU A 464 16.51 0.39 6.20
CA LEU A 464 16.91 0.65 4.82
C LEU A 464 15.72 1.01 3.92
N THR A 465 15.95 1.96 3.02
CA THR A 465 15.08 2.25 1.87
C THR A 465 15.84 2.01 0.57
N TYR A 466 15.11 1.68 -0.49
CA TYR A 466 15.64 1.19 -1.76
C TYR A 466 15.05 1.96 -2.94
N SER A 467 15.90 2.29 -3.92
CA SER A 467 15.49 2.70 -5.26
C SER A 467 16.18 1.84 -6.32
N TRP A 468 15.44 1.45 -7.34
CA TRP A 468 15.99 0.83 -8.55
C TRP A 468 16.01 1.88 -9.66
N GLU A 469 17.20 2.18 -10.18
CA GLU A 469 17.46 3.30 -11.11
C GLU A 469 18.05 2.75 -12.42
N GLU A 470 17.46 3.08 -13.56
CA GLU A 470 18.04 2.73 -14.87
C GLU A 470 19.36 3.49 -15.05
N PHE A 471 20.38 2.80 -15.52
CA PHE A 471 21.74 3.31 -15.66
C PHE A 471 22.27 3.09 -17.09
N ASP A 472 21.40 3.33 -18.07
CA ASP A 472 21.72 3.30 -19.49
C ASP A 472 21.80 4.71 -20.09
N LEU A 473 22.83 4.96 -20.89
CA LEU A 473 22.94 6.17 -21.71
C LEU A 473 22.44 5.91 -23.13
N GLY A 474 21.85 6.93 -23.74
CA GLY A 474 21.45 6.87 -25.14
C GLY A 474 21.14 8.22 -25.75
N ALA A 475 20.42 8.19 -26.87
CA ALA A 475 20.03 9.40 -27.58
C ALA A 475 19.07 10.25 -26.74
N GLY A 476 19.27 11.58 -26.73
CA GLY A 476 18.32 12.51 -26.12
C GLY A 476 17.02 12.59 -26.93
N GLY A 477 15.88 12.73 -26.28
CA GLY A 477 14.61 12.75 -26.98
C GLY A 477 13.37 12.77 -26.10
N ALA A 478 12.24 12.47 -26.74
CA ALA A 478 10.95 12.39 -26.06
C ALA A 478 10.86 11.07 -25.26
N PRO A 479 10.50 11.10 -23.97
CA PRO A 479 10.43 9.91 -23.13
C PRO A 479 9.40 8.88 -23.60
N ASN A 480 8.41 9.30 -24.40
CA ASN A 480 7.39 8.44 -25.00
C ASN A 480 7.78 7.83 -26.35
N SER A 481 8.96 8.17 -26.89
CA SER A 481 9.45 7.63 -28.16
C SER A 481 10.99 7.49 -28.11
N PRO A 482 11.50 6.64 -27.19
CA PRO A 482 12.93 6.44 -27.03
C PRO A 482 13.55 5.77 -28.26
N SER A 483 14.85 5.99 -28.48
CA SER A 483 15.63 5.34 -29.53
C SER A 483 16.95 4.83 -28.98
N GLY A 484 17.45 3.72 -29.54
CA GLY A 484 18.66 3.06 -29.04
C GLY A 484 18.53 2.67 -27.56
N ASN A 485 19.54 3.01 -26.75
CA ASN A 485 19.54 2.76 -25.31
C ASN A 485 19.14 4.01 -24.49
N ALA A 486 18.35 4.92 -25.07
CA ALA A 486 17.84 6.06 -24.30
C ALA A 486 17.07 5.54 -23.06
N PRO A 487 17.25 6.13 -21.86
CA PRO A 487 16.57 5.68 -20.66
C PRO A 487 15.04 5.69 -20.82
N ILE A 488 14.37 4.66 -20.31
CA ILE A 488 12.93 4.40 -20.48
C ILE A 488 12.17 4.21 -19.18
N PHE A 489 12.86 4.08 -18.05
CA PHE A 489 12.31 3.98 -16.70
C PHE A 489 12.79 5.13 -15.83
N ARG A 490 11.85 5.92 -15.34
CA ARG A 490 12.06 7.00 -14.38
C ARG A 490 12.37 6.44 -13.00
N VAL A 491 12.87 7.27 -12.09
CA VAL A 491 13.01 6.88 -10.69
C VAL A 491 11.75 7.28 -9.91
N PHE A 492 11.51 6.61 -8.80
CA PHE A 492 10.48 6.94 -7.82
C PHE A 492 11.12 7.03 -6.44
N ASN A 493 10.42 7.70 -5.51
CA ASN A 493 10.84 7.80 -4.11
C ASN A 493 11.29 6.45 -3.54
N PRO A 494 12.41 6.41 -2.80
CA PRO A 494 12.89 5.21 -2.14
C PRO A 494 11.82 4.57 -1.25
N THR A 495 11.71 3.24 -1.26
CA THR A 495 10.70 2.50 -0.47
C THR A 495 11.37 1.49 0.43
N SER A 496 10.67 0.95 1.43
CA SER A 496 11.16 -0.16 2.25
C SER A 496 11.26 -1.50 1.49
N SER A 497 10.68 -1.59 0.28
CA SER A 497 10.74 -2.79 -0.54
C SER A 497 12.03 -2.82 -1.39
N PRO A 498 12.83 -3.89 -1.32
CA PRO A 498 13.97 -4.08 -2.22
C PRO A 498 13.55 -4.54 -3.63
N THR A 499 12.24 -4.74 -3.85
CA THR A 499 11.65 -5.14 -5.13
C THR A 499 10.97 -3.95 -5.80
N ARG A 500 11.26 -3.74 -7.09
CA ARG A 500 10.52 -2.82 -7.97
C ARG A 500 9.99 -3.53 -9.20
N THR A 501 8.74 -3.26 -9.53
CA THR A 501 8.08 -3.69 -10.78
C THR A 501 8.23 -2.62 -11.86
N PHE A 502 8.43 -3.07 -13.11
CA PHE A 502 8.61 -2.23 -14.29
C PHE A 502 7.59 -2.62 -15.38
N PRO A 503 6.64 -1.74 -15.75
CA PRO A 503 6.26 -0.50 -15.06
C PRO A 503 5.78 -0.71 -13.62
N LYS A 504 5.63 0.38 -12.87
CA LYS A 504 5.03 0.36 -11.52
C LYS A 504 3.76 -0.50 -11.48
N LEU A 505 3.64 -1.38 -10.47
CA LEU A 505 2.55 -2.36 -10.35
C LEU A 505 1.15 -1.72 -10.51
N SER A 506 0.91 -0.56 -9.89
CA SER A 506 -0.36 0.15 -10.02
C SER A 506 -0.72 0.49 -11.47
N SER A 507 0.27 0.79 -12.31
CA SER A 507 0.07 1.08 -13.73
C SER A 507 -0.32 -0.18 -14.51
N LEU A 508 0.29 -1.32 -14.19
CA LEU A 508 -0.07 -2.63 -14.75
C LEU A 508 -1.49 -3.01 -14.36
N LEU A 509 -1.86 -2.90 -13.08
CA LEU A 509 -3.20 -3.26 -12.61
C LEU A 509 -4.31 -2.38 -13.21
N ASN A 510 -4.00 -1.11 -13.50
CA ASN A 510 -4.93 -0.17 -14.12
C ASN A 510 -4.89 -0.18 -15.66
N ASN A 511 -4.04 -1.01 -16.28
CA ASN A 511 -3.82 -1.02 -17.73
C ASN A 511 -3.49 0.37 -18.30
N SER A 512 -2.71 1.15 -17.55
CA SER A 512 -2.40 2.55 -17.86
C SER A 512 -0.90 2.72 -18.14
N SER A 513 -0.55 3.63 -19.05
CA SER A 513 0.83 4.03 -19.28
C SER A 513 1.19 5.28 -18.48
N VAL A 514 2.45 5.36 -18.05
CA VAL A 514 3.02 6.53 -17.36
C VAL A 514 4.23 7.00 -18.17
N ILE A 515 4.39 8.31 -18.34
CA ILE A 515 5.53 8.87 -19.05
C ILE A 515 6.82 8.48 -18.32
N GLY A 516 7.78 7.94 -19.08
CA GLY A 516 9.02 7.42 -18.52
C GLY A 516 8.87 6.07 -17.84
N GLU A 517 7.84 5.27 -18.14
CA GLU A 517 7.70 3.89 -17.69
C GLU A 517 7.27 3.00 -18.88
N ILE A 518 8.18 2.78 -19.84
CA ILE A 518 7.85 2.11 -21.10
C ILE A 518 8.50 0.74 -21.17
N LEU A 519 7.69 -0.27 -21.50
CA LEU A 519 8.21 -1.60 -21.79
C LEU A 519 9.07 -1.58 -23.06
N PRO A 520 10.26 -2.20 -23.04
CA PRO A 520 11.16 -2.19 -24.19
C PRO A 520 10.57 -2.97 -25.36
N THR A 521 10.40 -2.33 -26.53
CA THR A 521 9.72 -2.93 -27.69
C THR A 521 10.67 -3.55 -28.73
N TYR A 522 11.97 -3.48 -28.50
CA TYR A 522 13.03 -3.96 -29.39
C TYR A 522 14.24 -4.44 -28.59
N SER A 523 15.19 -5.11 -29.27
CA SER A 523 16.42 -5.60 -28.63
C SER A 523 17.25 -4.44 -28.08
N ARG A 524 17.58 -4.49 -26.79
CA ARG A 524 18.43 -3.48 -26.12
C ARG A 524 19.06 -4.04 -24.87
N ASN A 525 20.12 -3.39 -24.41
CA ASN A 525 20.66 -3.67 -23.08
C ASN A 525 19.91 -2.83 -22.05
N LEU A 526 19.81 -3.38 -20.84
CA LEU A 526 19.30 -2.70 -19.68
C LEU A 526 20.27 -2.87 -18.52
N THR A 527 20.65 -1.75 -17.93
CA THR A 527 21.49 -1.67 -16.75
C THR A 527 20.69 -0.99 -15.66
N PHE A 528 20.66 -1.57 -14.46
CA PHE A 528 20.02 -0.96 -13.31
C PHE A 528 20.98 -0.93 -12.12
N ARG A 529 20.86 0.10 -11.29
CA ARG A 529 21.48 0.17 -9.96
C ARG A 529 20.38 0.02 -8.91
N LEU A 530 20.59 -0.89 -7.96
CA LEU A 530 19.87 -0.92 -6.70
C LEU A 530 20.63 -0.02 -5.72
N VAL A 531 20.04 1.11 -5.37
CA VAL A 531 20.56 2.04 -4.37
C VAL A 531 19.88 1.75 -3.04
N ALA A 532 20.66 1.62 -1.96
CA ALA A 532 20.15 1.51 -0.60
C ALA A 532 20.60 2.71 0.23
N ARG A 533 19.69 3.22 1.05
CA ARG A 533 19.90 4.34 1.98
C ARG A 533 19.56 3.87 3.39
N ASP A 534 20.41 4.20 4.36
CA ASP A 534 20.17 3.87 5.77
C ASP A 534 19.25 4.85 6.50
N ASN A 535 18.93 5.99 5.88
CA ASN A 535 18.07 7.04 6.43
C ASN A 535 18.56 7.62 7.77
N LYS A 536 19.85 7.47 8.07
CA LYS A 536 20.47 7.99 9.28
C LYS A 536 20.47 9.52 9.28
N ALA A 537 19.78 10.14 10.24
CA ALA A 537 19.72 11.59 10.36
C ALA A 537 21.12 12.20 10.63
N GLY A 538 21.47 13.24 9.88
CA GLY A 538 22.68 14.05 10.08
C GLY A 538 23.92 13.59 9.30
N ALA A 539 23.93 12.35 8.79
CA ALA A 539 24.91 11.83 7.83
C ALA A 539 24.46 10.45 7.33
N GLY A 540 23.60 10.45 6.31
CA GLY A 540 23.05 9.23 5.73
C GLY A 540 24.09 8.46 4.93
N GLY A 541 24.06 7.15 5.07
CA GLY A 541 24.86 6.20 4.31
C GLY A 541 24.13 5.73 3.07
N VAL A 542 24.75 5.94 1.92
CA VAL A 542 24.24 5.52 0.61
C VAL A 542 25.26 4.65 -0.09
N SER A 543 24.76 3.57 -0.69
CA SER A 543 25.55 2.55 -1.40
C SER A 543 24.68 1.91 -2.47
N TYR A 544 25.29 1.26 -3.47
CA TYR A 544 24.54 0.61 -4.54
C TYR A 544 25.21 -0.65 -5.08
N ALA A 545 24.43 -1.48 -5.76
CA ALA A 545 24.91 -2.59 -6.58
C ALA A 545 24.24 -2.56 -7.96
N SER A 546 24.96 -2.99 -9.00
CA SER A 546 24.47 -2.95 -10.38
C SER A 546 24.09 -4.33 -10.91
N VAL A 547 23.10 -4.38 -11.78
CA VAL A 547 22.77 -5.54 -12.63
C VAL A 547 22.67 -5.06 -14.08
N ALA A 548 23.14 -5.88 -15.01
CA ALA A 548 22.94 -5.67 -16.45
C ALA A 548 22.38 -6.93 -17.10
N PHE A 549 21.40 -6.78 -17.97
CA PHE A 549 20.76 -7.85 -18.75
C PHE A 549 20.31 -7.29 -20.10
N ALA A 550 19.74 -8.14 -20.95
CA ALA A 550 19.31 -7.73 -22.29
C ALA A 550 17.84 -8.05 -22.55
N VAL A 551 17.23 -7.27 -23.43
CA VAL A 551 15.92 -7.52 -24.01
C VAL A 551 16.15 -8.24 -25.33
N ASP A 552 15.53 -9.40 -25.52
CA ASP A 552 15.50 -10.08 -26.81
C ASP A 552 14.34 -9.58 -27.66
N GLY A 553 14.66 -9.04 -28.85
CA GLY A 553 13.67 -8.51 -29.78
C GLY A 553 12.89 -9.57 -30.58
N ASN A 554 13.31 -10.84 -30.52
CA ASN A 554 12.66 -11.96 -31.21
C ASN A 554 11.73 -12.78 -30.30
N SER A 555 11.76 -12.54 -29.00
CA SER A 555 10.89 -13.14 -27.99
C SER A 555 9.92 -12.10 -27.43
N GLY A 556 8.74 -12.54 -27.02
CA GLY A 556 7.68 -11.71 -26.46
C GLY A 556 6.74 -11.07 -27.48
N PRO A 557 5.63 -10.46 -27.00
CA PRO A 557 5.30 -10.28 -25.57
C PRO A 557 4.88 -11.58 -24.90
N PHE A 558 5.32 -11.80 -23.66
CA PHE A 558 4.79 -12.86 -22.80
C PHE A 558 3.50 -12.36 -22.17
N LEU A 559 2.38 -13.05 -22.39
CA LEU A 559 1.04 -12.55 -22.02
C LEU A 559 0.18 -13.65 -21.42
N VAL A 560 -0.38 -13.44 -20.24
CA VAL A 560 -1.53 -14.20 -19.75
C VAL A 560 -2.66 -13.98 -20.73
N THR A 561 -3.27 -15.06 -21.23
CA THR A 561 -4.39 -15.02 -22.19
C THR A 561 -5.71 -15.43 -21.56
N SER A 562 -5.69 -16.31 -20.55
CA SER A 562 -6.87 -16.69 -19.76
C SER A 562 -6.48 -16.91 -18.28
N PRO A 563 -7.22 -16.30 -17.31
CA PRO A 563 -8.39 -15.46 -17.49
C PRO A 563 -8.00 -14.03 -17.91
N ASN A 564 -8.80 -13.42 -18.78
CA ASN A 564 -8.65 -12.00 -19.17
C ASN A 564 -9.99 -11.29 -19.38
N THR A 565 -11.07 -11.91 -18.93
CA THR A 565 -12.41 -11.35 -18.92
C THR A 565 -13.01 -11.60 -17.55
N ASN A 566 -14.12 -10.92 -17.22
CA ASN A 566 -14.82 -11.12 -15.96
C ASN A 566 -15.59 -12.45 -15.97
N VAL A 567 -14.86 -13.57 -15.87
CA VAL A 567 -15.38 -14.92 -15.74
C VAL A 567 -15.63 -15.26 -14.28
N SER A 568 -16.54 -16.21 -14.03
CA SER A 568 -16.80 -16.74 -12.70
C SER A 568 -16.39 -18.21 -12.64
N TRP A 569 -15.51 -18.54 -11.71
CA TRP A 569 -14.99 -19.89 -11.50
C TRP A 569 -15.37 -20.40 -10.11
N PRO A 570 -15.96 -21.61 -9.99
CA PRO A 570 -16.25 -22.19 -8.69
C PRO A 570 -14.96 -22.46 -7.90
N ALA A 571 -14.94 -22.18 -6.60
CA ALA A 571 -13.90 -22.69 -5.72
C ALA A 571 -13.82 -24.23 -5.76
N ASN A 572 -12.63 -24.76 -5.51
CA ASN A 572 -12.29 -26.19 -5.57
C ASN A 572 -12.53 -26.84 -6.95
N SER A 573 -12.57 -26.04 -8.02
CA SER A 573 -12.66 -26.55 -9.39
C SER A 573 -11.31 -26.46 -10.10
N SER A 574 -11.07 -27.40 -11.02
CA SER A 574 -9.92 -27.34 -11.91
C SER A 574 -10.19 -26.33 -13.01
N GLN A 575 -9.31 -25.36 -13.17
CA GLN A 575 -9.39 -24.32 -14.20
C GLN A 575 -8.10 -24.31 -15.03
N GLU A 576 -8.24 -23.96 -16.30
CA GLU A 576 -7.13 -23.88 -17.23
C GLU A 576 -6.63 -22.44 -17.32
N ILE A 577 -5.36 -22.24 -16.98
CA ILE A 577 -4.66 -20.98 -17.15
C ILE A 577 -3.86 -21.07 -18.43
N THR A 578 -3.98 -20.07 -19.30
CA THR A 578 -3.25 -20.03 -20.58
C THR A 578 -2.45 -18.74 -20.71
N TRP A 579 -1.31 -18.83 -21.37
CA TRP A 579 -0.45 -17.70 -21.69
C TRP A 579 0.24 -17.88 -23.04
N ASP A 580 0.60 -16.77 -23.67
CA ASP A 580 1.42 -16.75 -24.88
C ASP A 580 2.89 -16.85 -24.48
N ILE A 581 3.53 -17.96 -24.85
CA ILE A 581 4.96 -18.21 -24.59
C ILE A 581 5.83 -17.26 -25.41
N SER A 582 5.46 -16.97 -26.66
CA SER A 582 6.19 -16.09 -27.58
C SER A 582 7.73 -16.27 -27.56
N ASN A 583 8.21 -17.50 -27.81
CA ASN A 583 9.64 -17.89 -27.83
C ASN A 583 10.42 -17.72 -26.52
N THR A 584 9.78 -17.37 -25.39
CA THR A 584 10.48 -17.20 -24.11
C THR A 584 11.14 -18.47 -23.57
N ASN A 585 10.65 -19.64 -23.95
CA ASN A 585 11.23 -20.94 -23.61
C ASN A 585 12.43 -21.35 -24.48
N ALA A 586 12.75 -20.57 -25.52
CA ALA A 586 13.89 -20.79 -26.38
C ALA A 586 15.05 -19.83 -26.05
N ALA A 587 16.25 -20.16 -26.54
CA ALA A 587 17.39 -19.24 -26.46
C ALA A 587 17.10 -17.93 -27.22
N PRO A 588 17.49 -16.76 -26.68
CA PRO A 588 18.37 -16.59 -25.52
C PRO A 588 17.65 -16.41 -24.17
N VAL A 589 16.31 -16.31 -24.13
CA VAL A 589 15.53 -16.10 -22.89
C VAL A 589 15.58 -17.34 -21.98
N ASN A 590 15.49 -18.54 -22.56
CA ASN A 590 15.67 -19.84 -21.89
C ASN A 590 14.77 -20.10 -20.66
N CYS A 591 13.61 -19.45 -20.57
CA CYS A 591 12.67 -19.65 -19.48
C CYS A 591 11.94 -20.99 -19.64
N SER A 592 12.46 -22.05 -19.03
CA SER A 592 11.92 -23.41 -19.18
C SER A 592 10.66 -23.64 -18.35
N ASN A 593 10.52 -22.91 -17.24
CA ASN A 593 9.45 -23.11 -16.26
C ASN A 593 8.86 -21.79 -15.78
N VAL A 594 7.59 -21.84 -15.36
CA VAL A 594 6.85 -20.71 -14.80
C VAL A 594 6.18 -21.07 -13.47
N ASN A 595 5.88 -20.05 -12.67
CA ASN A 595 5.00 -20.14 -11.52
C ASN A 595 3.68 -19.44 -11.84
N ILE A 596 2.58 -20.00 -11.35
CA ILE A 596 1.23 -19.44 -11.50
C ILE A 596 0.75 -19.04 -10.11
N LEU A 597 0.51 -17.75 -9.94
CA LEU A 597 0.11 -17.16 -8.67
C LEU A 597 -1.29 -16.53 -8.78
N LEU A 598 -2.01 -16.57 -7.68
CA LEU A 598 -3.34 -15.99 -7.54
C LEU A 598 -3.32 -14.84 -6.53
N SER A 599 -3.94 -13.75 -6.96
CA SER A 599 -4.36 -12.64 -6.12
C SER A 599 -5.88 -12.71 -5.91
N VAL A 600 -6.32 -12.29 -4.73
CA VAL A 600 -7.75 -12.10 -4.40
C VAL A 600 -8.08 -10.63 -4.07
N ASP A 601 -7.11 -9.73 -4.20
CA ASP A 601 -7.17 -8.32 -3.78
C ASP A 601 -6.98 -7.34 -4.95
N GLY A 602 -7.32 -7.75 -6.18
CA GLY A 602 -7.20 -6.93 -7.39
C GLY A 602 -5.81 -6.94 -8.01
N GLY A 603 -4.91 -7.82 -7.56
CA GLY A 603 -3.54 -7.97 -8.04
C GLY A 603 -2.51 -7.20 -7.22
N ASN A 604 -2.87 -6.68 -6.05
CA ASN A 604 -1.94 -5.96 -5.17
C ASN A 604 -0.97 -6.93 -4.49
N THR A 605 -1.46 -8.11 -4.07
CA THR A 605 -0.65 -9.19 -3.51
C THR A 605 -0.96 -10.53 -4.18
N TYR A 606 0.01 -11.45 -4.16
CA TYR A 606 -0.10 -12.79 -4.76
C TYR A 606 0.24 -13.89 -3.73
N PRO A 607 -0.54 -14.04 -2.65
CA PRO A 607 -0.20 -14.95 -1.56
C PRO A 607 -0.42 -16.44 -1.87
N PHE A 608 -1.11 -16.77 -2.96
CA PHE A 608 -1.47 -18.14 -3.31
C PHE A 608 -0.66 -18.63 -4.52
N THR A 609 0.15 -19.67 -4.34
CA THR A 609 0.78 -20.39 -5.45
C THR A 609 -0.16 -21.49 -5.93
N LEU A 610 -0.61 -21.39 -7.18
CA LEU A 610 -1.50 -22.38 -7.82
C LEU A 610 -0.69 -23.51 -8.48
N ALA A 611 0.43 -23.16 -9.12
CA ALA A 611 1.41 -24.09 -9.66
C ALA A 611 2.81 -23.48 -9.54
N SER A 612 3.82 -24.32 -9.30
CA SER A 612 5.22 -23.90 -9.19
C SER A 612 6.10 -24.74 -10.09
N ASN A 613 7.06 -24.11 -10.78
CA ASN A 613 7.96 -24.77 -11.72
C ASN A 613 7.23 -25.65 -12.76
N THR A 614 6.03 -25.24 -13.21
CA THR A 614 5.40 -25.94 -14.35
C THR A 614 6.09 -25.56 -15.66
N ALA A 615 5.93 -26.35 -16.71
CA ALA A 615 6.57 -26.10 -18.00
C ALA A 615 6.08 -24.76 -18.59
N ASN A 616 6.98 -24.03 -19.24
CA ASN A 616 6.60 -22.85 -20.04
C ASN A 616 6.11 -23.29 -21.43
N ASP A 617 4.94 -23.93 -21.47
CA ASP A 617 4.31 -24.51 -22.68
C ASP A 617 2.93 -23.92 -23.01
N GLY A 618 2.54 -22.85 -22.31
CA GLY A 618 1.40 -21.98 -22.64
C GLY A 618 0.08 -22.36 -21.97
N ILE A 619 0.07 -23.43 -21.16
CA ILE A 619 -1.15 -23.97 -20.57
C ILE A 619 -0.85 -24.73 -19.27
N GLU A 620 -1.66 -24.55 -18.24
CA GLU A 620 -1.60 -25.36 -17.02
C GLU A 620 -2.99 -25.49 -16.40
N ALA A 621 -3.34 -26.71 -15.97
CA ALA A 621 -4.55 -26.95 -15.20
C ALA A 621 -4.26 -26.78 -13.71
N VAL A 622 -4.92 -25.82 -13.06
CA VAL A 622 -4.72 -25.51 -11.64
C VAL A 622 -6.01 -25.65 -10.85
N LEU A 623 -5.89 -26.00 -9.57
CA LEU A 623 -7.03 -26.08 -8.66
C LEU A 623 -7.32 -24.70 -8.04
N MET A 624 -8.52 -24.16 -8.25
CA MET A 624 -8.92 -22.90 -7.62
C MET A 624 -9.15 -23.10 -6.12
N PRO A 625 -8.52 -22.28 -5.24
CA PRO A 625 -8.72 -22.41 -3.80
C PRO A 625 -10.11 -21.92 -3.36
N ASP A 626 -10.57 -22.37 -2.20
CA ASP A 626 -11.81 -21.92 -1.57
C ASP A 626 -11.64 -20.56 -0.89
N ASN A 627 -11.37 -19.56 -1.72
CA ASN A 627 -11.18 -18.17 -1.33
C ASN A 627 -12.04 -17.28 -2.22
N PRO A 628 -13.36 -17.19 -1.95
CA PRO A 628 -14.25 -16.41 -2.78
C PRO A 628 -13.82 -14.94 -2.88
N SER A 629 -13.77 -14.42 -4.10
CA SER A 629 -13.37 -13.03 -4.37
C SER A 629 -13.94 -12.57 -5.71
N ALA A 630 -14.37 -11.31 -5.79
CA ALA A 630 -14.80 -10.68 -7.04
C ALA A 630 -13.66 -9.92 -7.76
N THR A 631 -12.47 -9.91 -7.16
CA THR A 631 -11.31 -9.13 -7.61
C THR A 631 -10.08 -10.02 -7.80
N ALA A 632 -10.29 -11.26 -8.25
CA ALA A 632 -9.19 -12.17 -8.44
C ALA A 632 -8.36 -11.81 -9.69
N ARG A 633 -7.05 -12.04 -9.62
CA ARG A 633 -6.09 -11.86 -10.73
C ARG A 633 -5.12 -13.04 -10.78
N ILE A 634 -4.72 -13.43 -11.98
CA ILE A 634 -3.65 -14.40 -12.19
C ILE A 634 -2.38 -13.67 -12.59
N LYS A 635 -1.26 -14.08 -12.00
CA LYS A 635 0.09 -13.76 -12.47
C LYS A 635 0.76 -15.04 -12.94
N VAL A 636 1.35 -15.00 -14.12
CA VAL A 636 2.28 -16.02 -14.58
C VAL A 636 3.67 -15.39 -14.61
N GLU A 637 4.59 -15.91 -13.82
CA GLU A 637 5.96 -15.40 -13.72
C GLU A 637 6.98 -16.47 -14.09
N ALA A 638 8.10 -16.05 -14.69
CA ALA A 638 9.22 -16.94 -14.94
C ALA A 638 9.78 -17.50 -13.62
N ALA A 639 10.09 -18.80 -13.58
CA ALA A 639 10.60 -19.43 -12.35
C ALA A 639 12.08 -19.10 -12.07
N ASP A 640 12.85 -18.81 -13.12
CA ASP A 640 14.29 -18.58 -13.10
C ASP A 640 14.71 -17.27 -13.80
N ASN A 641 13.75 -16.38 -14.06
CA ASN A 641 13.96 -15.09 -14.72
C ASN A 641 13.07 -14.02 -14.06
N VAL A 642 13.21 -12.76 -14.46
CA VAL A 642 12.58 -11.61 -13.78
C VAL A 642 11.26 -11.15 -14.42
N PHE A 643 10.91 -11.69 -15.58
CA PHE A 643 9.73 -11.27 -16.32
C PHE A 643 8.46 -12.03 -15.88
N PHE A 644 7.31 -11.38 -16.06
CA PHE A 644 6.01 -11.96 -15.76
C PHE A 644 4.92 -11.24 -16.56
N ASP A 645 3.69 -11.76 -16.51
CA ASP A 645 2.50 -11.01 -16.91
C ASP A 645 1.33 -11.23 -15.93
N ILE A 646 0.38 -10.29 -15.91
CA ILE A 646 -0.81 -10.30 -15.06
C ILE A 646 -2.07 -10.21 -15.91
N SER A 647 -3.09 -11.00 -15.59
CA SER A 647 -4.42 -10.90 -16.19
C SER A 647 -4.97 -9.46 -16.15
N ASN A 648 -5.44 -8.96 -17.29
CA ASN A 648 -5.86 -7.56 -17.45
C ASN A 648 -7.21 -7.23 -16.80
N VAL A 649 -8.09 -8.24 -16.57
CA VAL A 649 -9.46 -8.07 -16.03
C VAL A 649 -9.67 -8.90 -14.77
N ASN A 650 -10.37 -8.34 -13.78
CA ASN A 650 -10.69 -9.06 -12.55
C ASN A 650 -11.68 -10.17 -12.89
N PHE A 651 -11.46 -11.36 -12.34
CA PHE A 651 -12.42 -12.46 -12.43
C PHE A 651 -12.95 -12.80 -11.04
N THR A 652 -14.03 -13.58 -11.00
CA THR A 652 -14.71 -13.98 -9.77
C THR A 652 -14.38 -15.43 -9.43
N ILE A 653 -14.01 -15.67 -8.18
CA ILE A 653 -14.01 -17.00 -7.56
C ILE A 653 -15.30 -17.11 -6.75
N ASP A 654 -16.20 -17.97 -7.18
CA ASP A 654 -17.44 -18.25 -6.47
C ASP A 654 -17.20 -19.16 -5.27
N GLN A 655 -18.08 -19.08 -4.27
CA GLN A 655 -18.11 -20.08 -3.21
C GLN A 655 -18.30 -21.47 -3.81
N ALA A 656 -17.59 -22.46 -3.25
CA ALA A 656 -17.72 -23.85 -3.71
C ALA A 656 -19.19 -24.25 -3.65
N VAL A 657 -19.74 -24.74 -4.77
CA VAL A 657 -21.07 -25.36 -4.78
C VAL A 657 -20.86 -26.82 -4.39
N PRO A 658 -21.29 -27.26 -3.21
CA PRO A 658 -20.83 -28.52 -2.65
C PRO A 658 -21.34 -29.76 -3.41
N VAL A 659 -22.47 -29.69 -4.11
CA VAL A 659 -23.04 -30.79 -4.91
C VAL A 659 -23.85 -30.26 -6.09
N GLU A 660 -23.67 -30.86 -7.26
CA GLU A 660 -24.53 -30.66 -8.44
C GLU A 660 -25.48 -31.86 -8.61
N LEU A 661 -26.80 -31.60 -8.64
CA LEU A 661 -27.81 -32.66 -8.84
C LEU A 661 -28.14 -32.83 -10.32
N SER A 662 -28.01 -34.06 -10.83
CA SER A 662 -28.56 -34.44 -12.14
C SER A 662 -30.06 -34.75 -12.06
N SER A 663 -30.53 -35.31 -10.93
CA SER A 663 -31.94 -35.59 -10.73
C SER A 663 -32.30 -35.70 -9.24
N PHE A 664 -33.57 -35.41 -8.93
CA PHE A 664 -34.19 -35.71 -7.64
C PHE A 664 -35.66 -36.00 -7.90
N THR A 665 -36.09 -37.23 -7.66
CA THR A 665 -37.44 -37.71 -8.02
C THR A 665 -38.07 -38.52 -6.90
N ALA A 666 -39.41 -38.46 -6.85
CA ALA A 666 -40.24 -39.24 -5.93
C ALA A 666 -41.30 -39.96 -6.75
N LYS A 667 -41.37 -41.28 -6.61
CA LYS A 667 -42.32 -42.12 -7.34
C LYS A 667 -43.10 -42.99 -6.36
N LEU A 668 -44.42 -42.96 -6.47
CA LEU A 668 -45.29 -43.86 -5.72
C LEU A 668 -45.03 -45.31 -6.13
N ILE A 669 -44.88 -46.19 -5.14
CA ILE A 669 -44.72 -47.63 -5.31
C ILE A 669 -45.67 -48.39 -4.37
N ASP A 670 -45.85 -49.69 -4.61
CA ASP A 670 -46.58 -50.53 -3.66
C ASP A 670 -45.87 -50.53 -2.30
N GLY A 671 -46.53 -49.98 -1.28
CA GLY A 671 -46.00 -49.90 0.09
C GLY A 671 -45.30 -48.60 0.47
N GLY A 672 -45.21 -47.59 -0.40
CA GLY A 672 -44.63 -46.29 0.00
C GLY A 672 -44.24 -45.38 -1.17
N VAL A 673 -43.34 -44.44 -0.90
CA VAL A 673 -42.74 -43.54 -1.92
C VAL A 673 -41.28 -43.91 -2.08
N ARG A 674 -40.83 -44.16 -3.31
CA ARG A 674 -39.40 -44.28 -3.64
C ARG A 674 -38.85 -42.91 -4.00
N ILE A 675 -37.83 -42.48 -3.29
CA ILE A 675 -37.07 -41.27 -3.54
C ILE A 675 -35.71 -41.66 -4.10
N GLU A 676 -35.32 -41.04 -5.21
CA GLU A 676 -34.02 -41.23 -5.84
C GLU A 676 -33.41 -39.88 -6.20
N TRP A 677 -32.12 -39.71 -5.91
CA TRP A 677 -31.35 -38.57 -6.41
C TRP A 677 -30.03 -39.03 -7.01
N VAL A 678 -29.61 -38.29 -8.03
CA VAL A 678 -28.37 -38.51 -8.75
C VAL A 678 -27.53 -37.24 -8.66
N THR A 679 -26.29 -37.38 -8.20
CA THR A 679 -25.30 -36.31 -8.22
C THR A 679 -24.47 -36.43 -9.48
N ALA A 680 -24.19 -35.30 -10.14
CA ALA A 680 -23.20 -35.22 -11.21
C ALA A 680 -21.79 -35.16 -10.61
N THR A 681 -21.65 -34.32 -9.58
CA THR A 681 -20.43 -34.11 -8.82
C THR A 681 -20.76 -33.91 -7.34
N GLU A 682 -19.82 -34.29 -6.46
CA GLU A 682 -19.84 -33.99 -5.03
C GLU A 682 -18.48 -33.41 -4.65
N THR A 683 -18.45 -32.40 -3.79
CA THR A 683 -17.22 -31.78 -3.29
C THR A 683 -17.36 -31.60 -1.79
N ASN A 684 -16.41 -32.15 -1.01
CA ASN A 684 -16.38 -32.06 0.45
C ASN A 684 -17.66 -32.60 1.16
N ASN A 685 -18.41 -33.47 0.48
CA ASN A 685 -19.73 -33.89 0.91
C ASN A 685 -19.67 -35.01 1.98
N SER A 686 -20.06 -34.68 3.20
CA SER A 686 -20.23 -35.65 4.29
C SER A 686 -21.47 -36.53 4.08
N GLY A 687 -22.56 -35.94 3.61
CA GLY A 687 -23.75 -36.68 3.20
C GLY A 687 -25.02 -35.85 3.04
N PHE A 688 -26.14 -36.54 2.89
CA PHE A 688 -27.45 -35.96 2.60
C PHE A 688 -28.45 -36.34 3.68
N SER A 689 -29.14 -35.34 4.25
CA SER A 689 -30.37 -35.53 5.02
C SER A 689 -31.57 -35.34 4.08
N LEU A 690 -32.33 -36.42 3.86
CA LEU A 690 -33.60 -36.37 3.16
C LEU A 690 -34.69 -36.03 4.18
N GLU A 691 -35.37 -34.91 3.97
CA GLU A 691 -36.39 -34.42 4.88
C GLU A 691 -37.77 -34.42 4.21
N ARG A 692 -38.82 -34.65 5.00
CA ARG A 692 -40.22 -34.80 4.56
C ARG A 692 -41.13 -33.81 5.27
N SER A 693 -42.10 -33.26 4.55
CA SER A 693 -43.16 -32.39 5.07
C SER A 693 -44.55 -32.76 4.51
N ARG A 694 -45.61 -32.39 5.24
CA ARG A 694 -47.01 -32.44 4.80
C ARG A 694 -47.51 -31.11 4.23
N ASP A 695 -46.82 -30.01 4.48
CA ASP A 695 -47.27 -28.64 4.25
C ASP A 695 -46.23 -27.76 3.52
N GLU A 696 -45.14 -28.36 3.04
CA GLU A 696 -44.02 -27.67 2.38
C GLU A 696 -43.23 -26.70 3.28
N GLN A 697 -43.54 -26.61 4.57
CA GLN A 697 -42.88 -25.69 5.51
C GLN A 697 -42.19 -26.45 6.64
N ASN A 698 -42.88 -27.39 7.28
CA ASN A 698 -42.43 -28.12 8.47
C ASN A 698 -41.77 -29.45 8.09
N PHE A 699 -40.53 -29.38 7.62
CA PHE A 699 -39.74 -30.57 7.25
C PHE A 699 -39.14 -31.28 8.46
N LYS A 700 -39.22 -32.61 8.47
CA LYS A 700 -38.57 -33.50 9.44
C LYS A 700 -37.68 -34.49 8.71
N GLU A 701 -36.52 -34.82 9.28
CA GLU A 701 -35.63 -35.82 8.70
C GLU A 701 -36.33 -37.18 8.57
N ALA A 702 -36.30 -37.74 7.37
CA ALA A 702 -36.75 -39.09 7.07
C ALA A 702 -35.56 -40.07 7.09
N VAL A 703 -34.42 -39.68 6.50
CA VAL A 703 -33.19 -40.49 6.52
C VAL A 703 -31.95 -39.64 6.27
N TYR A 704 -30.82 -40.04 6.84
CA TYR A 704 -29.48 -39.56 6.46
C TYR A 704 -28.74 -40.61 5.63
N LYS A 705 -28.09 -40.19 4.53
CA LYS A 705 -27.24 -41.02 3.66
C LYS A 705 -25.84 -40.41 3.59
N LYS A 706 -24.82 -41.19 3.94
CA LYS A 706 -23.42 -40.78 3.83
C LYS A 706 -23.04 -40.51 2.36
N GLY A 707 -22.39 -39.38 2.11
CA GLY A 707 -21.90 -38.96 0.80
C GLY A 707 -20.59 -39.64 0.41
N LYS A 708 -20.05 -39.29 -0.76
CA LYS A 708 -18.78 -39.82 -1.27
C LYS A 708 -17.58 -38.90 -1.05
N GLY A 709 -17.74 -37.79 -0.32
CA GLY A 709 -16.68 -36.81 -0.13
C GLY A 709 -16.55 -35.93 -1.37
N THR A 710 -15.39 -35.98 -2.02
CA THR A 710 -15.14 -35.27 -3.29
C THR A 710 -15.05 -36.28 -4.44
N THR A 711 -15.95 -36.20 -5.40
CA THR A 711 -15.99 -37.06 -6.58
C THR A 711 -16.65 -36.36 -7.78
N THR A 712 -16.11 -36.60 -8.97
CA THR A 712 -16.69 -36.16 -10.25
C THR A 712 -17.44 -37.28 -10.98
N THR A 713 -17.51 -38.47 -10.39
CA THR A 713 -18.32 -39.56 -10.95
C THR A 713 -19.75 -39.43 -10.48
N SER A 714 -20.69 -39.76 -11.37
CA SER A 714 -22.10 -39.73 -11.00
C SER A 714 -22.41 -40.77 -9.93
N ASN A 715 -23.11 -40.36 -8.88
CA ASN A 715 -23.53 -41.25 -7.79
C ASN A 715 -25.05 -41.26 -7.65
N ILE A 716 -25.59 -42.46 -7.41
CA ILE A 716 -27.03 -42.69 -7.29
C ILE A 716 -27.35 -43.08 -5.86
N TYR A 717 -28.32 -42.40 -5.28
CA TYR A 717 -28.83 -42.65 -3.95
C TYR A 717 -30.33 -42.91 -4.00
N ASN A 718 -30.80 -43.85 -3.19
CA ASN A 718 -32.21 -44.18 -3.11
C ASN A 718 -32.67 -44.43 -1.66
N TYR A 719 -33.95 -44.19 -1.43
CA TYR A 719 -34.65 -44.45 -0.19
C TYR A 719 -36.12 -44.76 -0.47
N ILE A 720 -36.72 -45.66 0.29
CA ILE A 720 -38.16 -45.93 0.26
C ILE A 720 -38.73 -45.46 1.59
N ASP A 721 -39.66 -44.51 1.52
CA ASP A 721 -40.44 -44.06 2.68
C ASP A 721 -41.74 -44.86 2.76
N GLU A 722 -41.78 -45.82 3.69
CA GLU A 722 -42.94 -46.67 3.98
C GLU A 722 -43.85 -46.05 5.05
N ALA A 723 -43.40 -45.01 5.76
CA ALA A 723 -44.12 -44.37 6.84
C ALA A 723 -45.08 -43.29 6.31
N VAL A 724 -45.77 -43.58 5.21
CA VAL A 724 -46.60 -42.63 4.47
C VAL A 724 -48.05 -43.12 4.30
N GLY A 725 -49.00 -42.25 4.64
CA GLY A 725 -50.44 -42.49 4.46
C GLY A 725 -50.99 -41.77 3.22
N SER A 726 -52.31 -41.80 3.01
CA SER A 726 -52.93 -41.03 1.92
C SER A 726 -52.63 -39.53 2.03
N GLY A 727 -52.65 -38.85 0.87
CA GLY A 727 -52.45 -37.41 0.76
C GLY A 727 -51.08 -37.00 0.21
N VAL A 728 -50.83 -35.69 0.26
CA VAL A 728 -49.66 -35.04 -0.34
C VAL A 728 -48.47 -35.07 0.63
N TYR A 729 -47.28 -35.27 0.07
CA TYR A 729 -46.00 -35.15 0.75
C TYR A 729 -45.02 -34.32 -0.08
N TYR A 730 -44.15 -33.61 0.63
CA TYR A 730 -43.04 -32.86 0.06
C TYR A 730 -41.74 -33.45 0.60
N TYR A 731 -40.75 -33.66 -0.27
CA TYR A 731 -39.42 -34.09 0.10
C TYR A 731 -38.40 -33.03 -0.30
N ARG A 732 -37.41 -32.78 0.55
CA ARG A 732 -36.27 -31.92 0.22
C ARG A 732 -34.96 -32.57 0.59
N LEU A 733 -33.91 -32.25 -0.16
CA LEU A 733 -32.56 -32.76 0.08
C LEU A 733 -31.69 -31.68 0.72
N LYS A 734 -31.15 -31.97 1.90
CA LYS A 734 -30.18 -31.14 2.63
C LYS A 734 -28.80 -31.80 2.53
N GLN A 735 -27.90 -31.19 1.79
CA GLN A 735 -26.51 -31.62 1.68
C GLN A 735 -25.70 -31.06 2.85
N ILE A 736 -24.78 -31.85 3.40
CA ILE A 736 -23.96 -31.52 4.59
C ILE A 736 -22.49 -31.80 4.29
N ASP A 737 -21.61 -30.82 4.54
CA ASP A 737 -20.17 -30.90 4.35
C ASP A 737 -19.44 -31.53 5.56
N HIS A 738 -18.15 -31.86 5.42
CA HIS A 738 -17.34 -32.41 6.51
C HIS A 738 -17.12 -31.45 7.70
N ASN A 739 -17.21 -30.13 7.48
CA ASN A 739 -17.14 -29.10 8.51
C ASN A 739 -18.51 -28.80 9.17
N GLY A 740 -19.59 -29.46 8.71
CA GLY A 740 -20.95 -29.27 9.20
C GLY A 740 -21.76 -28.15 8.53
N SER A 741 -21.22 -27.41 7.55
CA SER A 741 -22.05 -26.52 6.72
C SER A 741 -23.05 -27.33 5.89
N PHE A 742 -24.16 -26.70 5.50
CA PHE A 742 -25.19 -27.39 4.73
C PHE A 742 -25.85 -26.47 3.70
N LYS A 743 -26.37 -27.09 2.62
CA LYS A 743 -27.16 -26.43 1.57
C LYS A 743 -28.41 -27.23 1.25
N TYR A 744 -29.55 -26.55 1.08
CA TYR A 744 -30.76 -27.15 0.53
C TYR A 744 -30.70 -27.10 -1.00
N LEU A 745 -30.98 -28.23 -1.66
CA LEU A 745 -30.83 -28.37 -3.10
C LEU A 745 -32.16 -28.17 -3.85
N SER A 746 -33.14 -29.06 -3.63
CA SER A 746 -34.44 -29.03 -4.31
C SER A 746 -35.57 -29.59 -3.43
N VAL A 747 -36.82 -29.20 -3.72
CA VAL A 747 -38.05 -29.75 -3.11
C VAL A 747 -38.89 -30.43 -4.20
N ILE A 748 -39.41 -31.64 -3.92
CA ILE A 748 -40.28 -32.40 -4.81
C ILE A 748 -41.56 -32.81 -4.10
N LYS A 749 -42.66 -32.88 -4.86
CA LYS A 749 -44.00 -33.22 -4.36
C LYS A 749 -44.44 -34.59 -4.87
N VAL A 750 -45.09 -35.37 -4.02
CA VAL A 750 -45.77 -36.62 -4.39
C VAL A 750 -47.15 -36.67 -3.74
N ASP A 751 -48.15 -37.15 -4.50
CA ASP A 751 -49.50 -37.40 -4.00
C ASP A 751 -49.76 -38.90 -3.98
N ILE A 752 -50.06 -39.43 -2.79
CA ILE A 752 -50.27 -40.87 -2.56
C ILE A 752 -51.71 -41.28 -2.91
N GLY A 753 -52.60 -40.33 -3.18
CA GLY A 753 -53.99 -40.59 -3.53
C GLY A 753 -54.80 -41.22 -2.39
N ALA A 754 -56.09 -41.42 -2.63
CA ALA A 754 -56.97 -42.12 -1.70
C ALA A 754 -56.83 -43.66 -1.84
N PRO A 755 -57.16 -44.44 -0.80
CA PRO A 755 -57.21 -45.91 -0.88
C PRO A 755 -58.06 -46.38 -2.07
N LYS A 756 -57.73 -47.49 -2.73
CA LYS A 756 -58.46 -47.93 -3.94
C LYS A 756 -59.67 -48.83 -3.66
N GLN A 757 -59.79 -49.35 -2.44
CA GLN A 757 -60.85 -50.29 -2.07
C GLN A 757 -61.38 -49.98 -0.67
N PHE A 758 -62.64 -50.31 -0.45
CA PHE A 758 -63.22 -50.32 0.89
C PHE A 758 -62.57 -51.43 1.71
N SER A 759 -62.19 -51.13 2.94
CA SER A 759 -61.75 -52.15 3.90
C SER A 759 -62.28 -51.85 5.29
N LEU A 760 -62.57 -52.90 6.05
CA LEU A 760 -62.77 -52.85 7.49
C LEU A 760 -61.81 -53.86 8.11
N GLU A 761 -60.86 -53.35 8.89
CA GLU A 761 -59.84 -54.15 9.57
C GLU A 761 -60.40 -54.80 10.84
N GLN A 762 -59.71 -55.83 11.30
CA GLN A 762 -59.98 -56.42 12.61
C GLN A 762 -59.62 -55.39 13.70
N ASN A 763 -60.51 -55.18 14.66
CA ASN A 763 -60.26 -54.26 15.76
C ASN A 763 -59.05 -54.72 16.58
N TYR A 764 -58.26 -53.78 17.07
CA TYR A 764 -57.10 -54.08 17.91
C TYR A 764 -57.09 -53.21 19.17
N PRO A 765 -56.94 -53.81 20.37
CA PRO A 765 -56.84 -55.26 20.65
C PRO A 765 -58.16 -56.03 20.44
N ASN A 766 -58.11 -57.37 20.31
CA ASN A 766 -59.29 -58.26 20.34
C ASN A 766 -58.90 -59.65 20.89
N PRO A 767 -59.37 -60.09 22.08
CA PRO A 767 -60.32 -59.42 22.97
C PRO A 767 -59.82 -58.08 23.51
N PHE A 768 -60.73 -57.16 23.85
CA PHE A 768 -60.42 -55.82 24.36
C PHE A 768 -61.07 -55.53 25.72
N ASN A 769 -60.55 -54.54 26.46
CA ASN A 769 -61.07 -54.11 27.76
C ASN A 769 -60.67 -52.65 28.11
N PRO A 770 -61.60 -51.71 28.32
CA PRO A 770 -62.92 -51.66 27.70
C PRO A 770 -62.87 -51.03 26.30
N SER A 771 -61.70 -50.59 25.80
CA SER A 771 -61.56 -49.89 24.51
C SER A 771 -60.72 -50.60 23.45
N THR A 772 -61.02 -50.33 22.18
CA THR A 772 -60.32 -50.87 20.99
C THR A 772 -60.31 -49.85 19.85
N SER A 773 -59.30 -49.92 18.97
CA SER A 773 -59.29 -49.19 17.70
C SER A 773 -59.90 -50.00 16.56
N ILE A 774 -60.66 -49.35 15.68
CA ILE A 774 -61.24 -49.90 14.46
C ILE A 774 -60.76 -49.05 13.27
N LYS A 775 -60.04 -49.67 12.33
CA LYS A 775 -59.52 -49.03 11.12
C LYS A 775 -60.33 -49.41 9.89
N PHE A 776 -60.57 -48.45 9.01
CA PHE A 776 -61.24 -48.67 7.73
C PHE A 776 -60.79 -47.71 6.64
N ASN A 777 -60.88 -48.15 5.39
CA ASN A 777 -60.56 -47.35 4.21
C ASN A 777 -61.82 -47.07 3.39
N LEU A 778 -61.90 -45.84 2.87
CA LEU A 778 -62.92 -45.40 1.93
C LEU A 778 -62.25 -45.00 0.60
N PRO A 779 -62.59 -45.64 -0.52
CA PRO A 779 -62.04 -45.28 -1.82
C PRO A 779 -62.72 -44.08 -2.48
N GLU A 780 -63.88 -43.69 -1.98
CA GLU A 780 -64.63 -42.54 -2.47
C GLU A 780 -65.41 -41.89 -1.32
N ARG A 781 -65.83 -40.65 -1.54
CA ARG A 781 -66.68 -39.92 -0.61
C ARG A 781 -68.03 -40.62 -0.50
N GLY A 782 -68.50 -40.86 0.72
CA GLY A 782 -69.79 -41.50 0.93
C GLY A 782 -70.31 -41.37 2.35
N VAL A 783 -71.59 -41.67 2.52
CA VAL A 783 -72.18 -41.83 3.85
C VAL A 783 -71.63 -43.10 4.47
N VAL A 784 -70.99 -42.95 5.63
CA VAL A 784 -70.43 -44.04 6.40
C VAL A 784 -71.24 -44.22 7.66
N ASN A 785 -71.71 -45.44 7.87
CA ASN A 785 -72.32 -45.89 9.10
C ASN A 785 -71.45 -47.00 9.70
N LEU A 786 -70.81 -46.74 10.84
CA LEU A 786 -70.09 -47.73 11.62
C LEU A 786 -70.87 -47.95 12.91
N ALA A 787 -71.49 -49.11 13.06
CA ALA A 787 -72.33 -49.43 14.22
C ALA A 787 -71.94 -50.77 14.84
N VAL A 788 -72.22 -50.89 16.13
CA VAL A 788 -71.95 -52.06 16.98
C VAL A 788 -73.27 -52.76 17.30
N PHE A 789 -73.28 -54.08 17.24
CA PHE A 789 -74.44 -54.95 17.42
C PHE A 789 -74.14 -56.07 18.43
N ASP A 790 -75.17 -56.50 19.15
CA ASP A 790 -75.10 -57.68 20.04
C ASP A 790 -75.30 -59.01 19.27
N VAL A 791 -75.21 -60.14 19.97
CA VAL A 791 -75.37 -61.48 19.37
C VAL A 791 -76.78 -61.76 18.82
N LEU A 792 -77.78 -60.98 19.20
CA LEU A 792 -79.15 -61.06 18.68
C LEU A 792 -79.35 -60.12 17.48
N GLY A 793 -78.33 -59.37 17.07
CA GLY A 793 -78.38 -58.40 15.98
C GLY A 793 -79.02 -57.07 16.36
N ARG A 794 -79.20 -56.79 17.66
CA ARG A 794 -79.69 -55.47 18.12
C ARG A 794 -78.56 -54.47 18.07
N GLU A 795 -78.81 -53.29 17.50
CA GLU A 795 -77.86 -52.18 17.51
C GLU A 795 -77.64 -51.70 18.95
N VAL A 796 -76.38 -51.64 19.34
CA VAL A 796 -75.93 -51.28 20.70
C VAL A 796 -75.42 -49.85 20.71
N GLU A 797 -74.64 -49.46 19.71
CA GLU A 797 -74.06 -48.13 19.60
C GLU A 797 -73.66 -47.81 18.16
N VAL A 798 -73.86 -46.56 17.73
CA VAL A 798 -73.39 -46.06 16.43
C VAL A 798 -72.16 -45.19 16.65
N LEU A 799 -71.02 -45.63 16.12
CA LEU A 799 -69.72 -44.95 16.29
C LEU A 799 -69.53 -43.80 15.30
N ILE A 800 -70.03 -43.99 14.08
CA ILE A 800 -70.02 -42.97 13.02
C ILE A 800 -71.30 -43.12 12.21
N ASN A 801 -71.94 -42.00 11.85
CA ASN A 801 -73.04 -41.94 10.89
C ASN A 801 -73.06 -40.60 10.17
N GLU A 802 -72.07 -40.38 9.29
CA GLU A 802 -71.91 -39.11 8.57
C GLU A 802 -71.23 -39.33 7.20
N THR A 803 -71.21 -38.29 6.37
CA THR A 803 -70.48 -38.29 5.11
C THR A 803 -68.98 -38.09 5.37
N LYS A 804 -68.14 -39.02 4.89
CA LYS A 804 -66.67 -38.93 4.95
C LYS A 804 -66.10 -38.85 3.52
N GLU A 805 -64.97 -38.15 3.37
CA GLU A 805 -64.21 -38.11 2.11
C GLU A 805 -63.44 -39.42 1.87
N ALA A 806 -62.89 -39.62 0.67
CA ALA A 806 -62.02 -40.76 0.41
C ALA A 806 -60.75 -40.69 1.28
N GLY A 807 -60.39 -41.78 1.98
CA GLY A 807 -59.29 -41.77 2.93
C GLY A 807 -59.25 -42.99 3.85
N ALA A 808 -58.19 -43.07 4.65
CA ALA A 808 -58.05 -44.05 5.73
C ALA A 808 -58.46 -43.42 7.07
N TYR A 809 -59.24 -44.15 7.86
CA TYR A 809 -59.82 -43.68 9.12
C TYR A 809 -59.58 -44.67 10.26
N GLU A 810 -59.38 -44.14 11.47
CA GLU A 810 -59.27 -44.91 12.70
C GLU A 810 -60.24 -44.35 13.75
N ILE A 811 -61.08 -45.20 14.33
CA ILE A 811 -62.07 -44.84 15.35
C ILE A 811 -61.84 -45.69 16.60
N THR A 812 -61.81 -45.03 17.75
CA THR A 812 -61.74 -45.69 19.05
C THR A 812 -63.16 -45.99 19.55
N PHE A 813 -63.43 -47.23 19.93
CA PHE A 813 -64.66 -47.65 20.58
C PHE A 813 -64.41 -47.92 22.07
N ASP A 814 -65.25 -47.38 22.95
CA ASP A 814 -65.17 -47.56 24.42
C ASP A 814 -66.44 -48.25 24.94
N ALA A 815 -66.34 -49.55 25.26
CA ALA A 815 -67.46 -50.40 25.65
C ALA A 815 -67.71 -50.44 27.18
N LYS A 816 -67.37 -49.37 27.91
CA LYS A 816 -67.51 -49.26 29.38
C LYS A 816 -68.93 -49.50 29.92
N ASN A 817 -69.97 -49.45 29.10
CA ASN A 817 -71.35 -49.69 29.53
C ASN A 817 -71.92 -51.05 29.07
N LEU A 818 -71.11 -51.90 28.41
CA LEU A 818 -71.54 -53.17 27.85
C LEU A 818 -71.00 -54.36 28.66
N THR A 819 -71.82 -55.40 28.87
CA THR A 819 -71.39 -56.63 29.56
C THR A 819 -70.38 -57.41 28.72
N SER A 820 -69.48 -58.18 29.34
CA SER A 820 -68.58 -59.07 28.61
C SER A 820 -69.34 -60.01 27.69
N GLY A 821 -68.81 -60.23 26.49
CA GLY A 821 -69.51 -60.99 25.47
C GLY A 821 -68.97 -60.76 24.07
N ILE A 822 -69.62 -61.41 23.11
CA ILE A 822 -69.32 -61.25 21.68
C ILE A 822 -70.17 -60.11 21.13
N TYR A 823 -69.52 -59.19 20.43
CA TYR A 823 -70.16 -58.10 19.71
C TYR A 823 -69.72 -58.13 18.25
N PHE A 824 -70.51 -57.51 17.38
CA PHE A 824 -70.19 -57.35 15.98
C PHE A 824 -70.16 -55.87 15.66
N TYR A 825 -69.17 -55.42 14.89
CA TYR A 825 -69.19 -54.07 14.34
C TYR A 825 -69.28 -54.16 12.83
N GLN A 826 -70.19 -53.37 12.27
CA GLN A 826 -70.46 -53.33 10.84
C GLN A 826 -70.14 -51.95 10.32
N LEU A 827 -69.26 -51.90 9.32
CA LEU A 827 -69.11 -50.74 8.45
C LEU A 827 -70.07 -50.90 7.29
N LYS A 828 -70.94 -49.92 7.10
CA LYS A 828 -71.89 -49.85 6.00
C LYS A 828 -71.76 -48.51 5.28
N THR A 829 -71.62 -48.58 3.97
CA THR A 829 -71.69 -47.45 3.03
C THR A 829 -72.72 -47.79 1.95
N ASN A 830 -72.93 -46.88 1.01
CA ASN A 830 -73.81 -47.14 -0.14
C ASN A 830 -73.33 -48.32 -1.01
N LEU A 831 -72.02 -48.58 -1.06
CA LEU A 831 -71.41 -49.58 -1.94
C LEU A 831 -70.73 -50.73 -1.20
N PHE A 832 -70.58 -50.66 0.12
CA PHE A 832 -69.83 -51.64 0.90
C PHE A 832 -70.50 -51.94 2.23
N SER A 833 -70.58 -53.22 2.59
CA SER A 833 -70.97 -53.62 3.94
C SER A 833 -70.08 -54.77 4.39
N LYS A 834 -69.40 -54.60 5.53
CA LYS A 834 -68.57 -55.65 6.13
C LYS A 834 -68.76 -55.62 7.63
N THR A 835 -68.90 -56.82 8.20
CA THR A 835 -69.09 -57.02 9.63
C THR A 835 -67.93 -57.87 10.15
N ASN A 836 -67.31 -57.44 11.23
CA ASN A 836 -66.27 -58.19 11.93
C ASN A 836 -66.71 -58.46 13.37
N LYS A 837 -66.21 -59.56 13.94
CA LYS A 837 -66.49 -59.98 15.31
C LYS A 837 -65.46 -59.36 16.25
N MET A 838 -65.90 -58.85 17.39
CA MET A 838 -65.06 -58.43 18.50
C MET A 838 -65.50 -59.09 19.81
N ILE A 839 -64.56 -59.29 20.73
CA ILE A 839 -64.79 -59.94 22.02
C ILE A 839 -64.45 -58.94 23.11
N LEU A 840 -65.44 -58.56 23.90
CA LEU A 840 -65.25 -57.75 25.10
C LEU A 840 -65.03 -58.70 26.29
N ALA A 841 -63.82 -58.70 26.85
CA ALA A 841 -63.45 -59.49 28.01
C ALA A 841 -63.18 -58.54 29.17
N ARG A 842 -64.10 -58.47 30.15
CA ARG A 842 -63.87 -57.64 31.34
C ARG A 842 -63.14 -58.41 32.41
#